data_AF-A0A812KTY2-F1
#
_entry.id   AF-A0A812KTY2-F1
#
_cell.length_a   1.000
_cell.length_b   1.000
_cell.length_c   1.000
_cell.angle_alpha   90.00
_cell.angle_beta   90.00
_cell.angle_gamma   90.00
#
_symmetry.space_group_name_H-M   'P 1'
#
loop_
_entity.id
_entity.type
_entity.pdbx_description
1 polymer ?
#
loop_
_entity_poly.entity_id
_entity_poly.type
_entity_poly.pdbx_seq_one_letter_code
_entity_poly.pdbx_strand_id
1 'polypeptide(L)'
;MEGLNNGDTAWMAMSCALVLFMTPGLAFFYGGLVRDSNIVNTMMMSIISMGLTTITWLIFGFSWSFDEWGAGKGFTYVGFRHLQDKVWPDTTMPGLTFAIFQMTFAIIAAAIISGAVVERIRFSAYAIFIVVWVLAVYVPLCHWIWGGGWIAEMGAKDFAGGTVVHISSGTSAFALASLLGERKHRAESFPSNLPFVILGGGILWLGWTGFNGGSAFAANGDCALAVATTYIAAAAAMIMWVTVERILDGAPTSIGAMSGAVAGLVNITPCAGFVEPLGALGVGAIGALCCIFAARGLKKLNLVDDSLDCFSLHGVGGFAGAILGGFFDTGDGLIYGNDGMLLVKNLAGAAFGVVYSAAVTAVIFFLMRLVMRMRVSEEQELEGVDLHCHSEVAYGKNENSGKPNAFGEHSQRFKPEEAPTLLTSCESILSSRPKFLDAAQDSILACFIAVHCSAAKTAATWPRSSIGFFEGMEGLNNGDTAWMAMSCALVLFMTPGLAFFYGGLVRDSNIVNTMMMSIISMGLTTITWLIFGFSWSFDEWGAGLTFAIFQMTFAAWCDVGCTAAIIAAAIISGAVVERIRFSAYAIFIVVWVLAVYVPLCHWIWGGGWIAEMGAKDFAGGTVVHISSGTSAFALASLLGERKHRAESFPSNLPFVILGGGILWLGWTGFNGGSAFAANGDCALAVATTYIAAAAAMIMWVTVERILDGAPTSIGAMSGAVAGLVNITPCAGFVEPLGALGVARKTEVGAIGALCCIFAARGLKKLNLVDDSLDCFSLHGVGGFAGAILGGFFDTGDGLIYGNDGMLLVKNLAGAAFGVVYSAAVTAVIFFLMRLVMRMRVSEEQELEGVDLHCHSEVAYGKNENSGKPNAFGEHSQRFKPEEAPTLLTSCESILSSRPKFLDAAQVKSATMDKWKEEQAVPCLTIGNERSNAYYEYNVPAGAKYVSKSQVAAGDKIDPVEARKMERWIRAKYEAKKYAQPGVDPPHVRLARGESLTGGQKDDQHQEEASPVSEKSEKEKKEKKEKKEKKEKKDSRKEVKEAKKDKKDKKETLEVEDSPSKSSSRKERASGKRSDGRGKSKSHEAFMEAEASFAALGSWAADASASASPERKERKGRKKRAAASAAEDVGFYTGEGSPFSPSPETSPEYHTEYHPSYADYTDHTSGAFGGAGYDVQATGQANYDYGYPSG
;
A
#
# COMPACT_ATOMS: atom_id res chain seq x y z
N MET A 1 -7.54 4.64 -35.19
CA MET A 1 -8.08 3.26 -35.36
C MET A 1 -9.60 3.40 -35.39
N GLU A 2 -10.30 2.76 -36.31
CA GLU A 2 -11.77 2.75 -36.30
C GLU A 2 -12.29 1.87 -35.14
N GLY A 3 -13.41 2.25 -34.52
CA GLY A 3 -14.08 1.45 -33.47
C GLY A 3 -13.58 1.62 -32.03
N LEU A 4 -12.52 2.39 -31.77
CA LEU A 4 -12.06 2.69 -30.40
C LEU A 4 -12.89 3.82 -29.77
N ASN A 5 -13.27 3.67 -28.49
CA ASN A 5 -13.87 4.72 -27.67
C ASN A 5 -12.97 5.06 -26.48
N ASN A 6 -12.56 6.33 -26.40
CA ASN A 6 -11.68 6.85 -25.35
C ASN A 6 -12.38 6.85 -23.97
N GLY A 7 -13.70 7.05 -23.92
CA GLY A 7 -14.46 7.00 -22.65
C GLY A 7 -14.51 5.59 -22.06
N ASP A 8 -14.75 4.59 -22.90
CA ASP A 8 -14.74 3.18 -22.50
C ASP A 8 -13.33 2.75 -22.10
N THR A 9 -12.31 3.15 -22.87
CA THR A 9 -10.89 2.87 -22.56
C THR A 9 -10.46 3.52 -21.24
N ALA A 10 -10.89 4.75 -20.95
CA ALA A 10 -10.63 5.44 -19.69
C ALA A 10 -11.27 4.73 -18.49
N TRP A 11 -12.53 4.30 -18.63
CA TRP A 11 -13.24 3.52 -17.61
C TRP A 11 -12.55 2.18 -17.33
N MET A 12 -12.11 1.48 -18.39
CA MET A 12 -11.47 0.17 -18.25
C MET A 12 -10.06 0.26 -17.68
N ALA A 13 -9.29 1.30 -18.03
CA ALA A 13 -7.99 1.57 -17.40
C ALA A 13 -8.14 1.92 -15.90
N MET A 14 -9.14 2.73 -15.52
CA MET A 14 -9.47 2.98 -14.11
C MET A 14 -9.93 1.70 -13.39
N SER A 15 -10.71 0.85 -14.06
CA SER A 15 -11.18 -0.42 -13.51
C SER A 15 -10.04 -1.41 -13.26
N CYS A 16 -9.03 -1.47 -14.13
CA CYS A 16 -7.79 -2.21 -13.87
C CYS A 16 -7.11 -1.74 -12.57
N ALA A 17 -7.03 -0.42 -12.37
CA ALA A 17 -6.44 0.19 -11.18
C ALA A 17 -7.20 -0.23 -9.91
N LEU A 18 -8.53 -0.10 -9.93
CA LEU A 18 -9.43 -0.47 -8.83
C LEU A 18 -9.33 -1.95 -8.44
N VAL A 19 -9.34 -2.86 -9.42
CA VAL A 19 -9.25 -4.31 -9.14
C VAL A 19 -7.86 -4.71 -8.66
N LEU A 20 -6.78 -4.14 -9.21
CA LEU A 20 -5.44 -4.40 -8.69
C LEU A 20 -5.32 -4.00 -7.20
N PHE A 21 -5.93 -2.86 -6.82
CA PHE A 21 -5.94 -2.36 -5.44
C PHE A 21 -6.77 -3.22 -4.47
N MET A 22 -7.67 -4.08 -4.96
CA MET A 22 -8.31 -5.11 -4.13
C MET A 22 -7.29 -6.06 -3.49
N THR A 23 -6.11 -6.26 -4.07
CA THR A 23 -5.11 -7.21 -3.53
C THR A 23 -4.41 -6.67 -2.27
N PRO A 24 -3.94 -5.40 -2.22
CA PRO A 24 -3.66 -4.72 -0.96
C PRO A 24 -4.83 -4.69 0.02
N GLY A 25 -6.07 -4.48 -0.44
CA GLY A 25 -7.27 -4.55 0.41
C GLY A 25 -7.43 -5.91 1.08
N LEU A 26 -7.27 -6.99 0.33
CA LEU A 26 -7.32 -8.37 0.81
C LEU A 26 -6.16 -8.68 1.78
N ALA A 27 -4.95 -8.17 1.49
CA ALA A 27 -3.81 -8.28 2.38
C ALA A 27 -4.13 -7.69 3.77
N PHE A 28 -4.75 -6.51 3.81
CA PHE A 28 -5.21 -5.89 5.06
C PHE A 28 -6.36 -6.65 5.73
N PHE A 29 -7.35 -7.08 4.94
CA PHE A 29 -8.52 -7.81 5.44
C PHE A 29 -8.11 -9.13 6.12
N TYR A 30 -7.25 -9.92 5.48
CA TYR A 30 -6.73 -11.17 6.05
C TYR A 30 -5.66 -10.93 7.13
N GLY A 31 -4.79 -9.93 6.95
CA GLY A 31 -3.73 -9.58 7.91
C GLY A 31 -4.29 -9.16 9.27
N GLY A 32 -5.40 -8.41 9.31
CA GLY A 32 -6.06 -8.03 10.57
C GLY A 32 -6.75 -9.18 11.32
N LEU A 33 -7.02 -10.30 10.65
CA LEU A 33 -7.72 -11.46 11.22
C LEU A 33 -6.78 -12.56 11.78
N VAL A 34 -5.47 -12.50 11.50
CA VAL A 34 -4.46 -13.43 12.05
C VAL A 34 -3.77 -12.86 13.28
N ARG A 35 -3.01 -13.70 14.02
CA ARG A 35 -2.17 -13.28 15.16
C ARG A 35 -1.02 -12.36 14.70
N ASP A 36 -0.54 -11.49 15.60
CA ASP A 36 0.56 -10.54 15.35
C ASP A 36 1.82 -11.15 14.71
N SER A 37 2.15 -12.41 15.03
CA SER A 37 3.32 -13.12 14.51
C SER A 37 3.12 -13.81 13.16
N ASN A 38 1.99 -13.53 12.49
CA ASN A 38 1.63 -14.07 11.18
C ASN A 38 1.07 -13.01 10.21
N ILE A 39 1.06 -11.72 10.59
CA ILE A 39 0.49 -10.63 9.76
C ILE A 39 1.33 -10.48 8.49
N VAL A 40 2.66 -10.42 8.60
CA VAL A 40 3.55 -10.12 7.47
C VAL A 40 3.47 -11.22 6.42
N ASN A 41 3.56 -12.50 6.81
CA ASN A 41 3.42 -13.64 5.92
C ASN A 41 2.02 -13.69 5.27
N THR A 42 0.97 -13.34 6.02
CA THR A 42 -0.41 -13.32 5.50
C THR A 42 -0.61 -12.23 4.44
N MET A 43 -0.14 -11.02 4.72
CA MET A 43 -0.14 -9.92 3.74
C MET A 43 0.73 -10.26 2.53
N MET A 44 1.91 -10.86 2.75
CA MET A 44 2.84 -11.26 1.70
C MET A 44 2.29 -12.33 0.76
N MET A 45 1.46 -13.28 1.23
CA MET A 45 0.81 -14.24 0.33
C MET A 45 -0.19 -13.56 -0.63
N SER A 46 -0.94 -12.55 -0.18
CA SER A 46 -1.77 -11.75 -1.08
C SER A 46 -0.91 -10.96 -2.07
N ILE A 47 0.11 -10.23 -1.58
CA ILE A 47 0.91 -9.31 -2.40
C ILE A 47 1.82 -10.03 -3.41
N ILE A 48 2.44 -11.16 -3.05
CA ILE A 48 3.28 -11.93 -3.99
C ILE A 48 2.47 -12.51 -5.16
N SER A 49 1.15 -12.67 -4.98
CA SER A 49 0.23 -13.08 -6.05
C SER A 49 0.11 -12.02 -7.15
N MET A 50 0.32 -10.73 -6.83
CA MET A 50 0.38 -9.66 -7.84
C MET A 50 1.55 -9.89 -8.81
N GLY A 51 2.74 -10.14 -8.27
CA GLY A 51 3.93 -10.43 -9.06
C GLY A 51 3.82 -11.74 -9.84
N LEU A 52 3.59 -12.85 -9.12
CA LEU A 52 3.63 -14.19 -9.71
C LEU A 52 2.50 -14.41 -10.73
N THR A 53 1.29 -13.95 -10.47
CA THR A 53 0.19 -14.10 -11.43
C THR A 53 0.35 -13.18 -12.63
N THR A 54 0.86 -11.94 -12.48
CA THR A 54 1.15 -11.06 -13.63
C THR A 54 2.08 -11.73 -14.65
N ILE A 55 3.20 -12.31 -14.19
CA ILE A 55 4.15 -12.99 -15.09
C ILE A 55 3.56 -14.29 -15.66
N THR A 56 2.81 -15.05 -14.87
CA THR A 56 2.12 -16.27 -15.32
C THR A 56 1.06 -15.97 -16.39
N TRP A 57 0.31 -14.88 -16.21
CA TRP A 57 -0.73 -14.41 -17.12
C TRP A 57 -0.16 -13.86 -18.42
N LEU A 58 0.92 -13.08 -18.34
CA LEU A 58 1.66 -12.57 -19.48
C LEU A 58 2.19 -13.71 -20.37
N ILE A 59 2.88 -14.70 -19.79
CA ILE A 59 3.55 -15.74 -20.58
C ILE A 59 2.54 -16.76 -21.15
N PHE A 60 1.54 -17.16 -20.37
CA PHE A 60 0.58 -18.20 -20.78
C PHE A 60 -0.89 -17.82 -20.53
N GLY A 61 -1.21 -17.29 -19.35
CA GLY A 61 -2.58 -17.29 -18.85
C GLY A 61 -3.61 -16.54 -19.71
N PHE A 62 -3.26 -15.36 -20.25
CA PHE A 62 -4.16 -14.66 -21.16
C PHE A 62 -4.41 -15.45 -22.44
N SER A 63 -3.34 -15.91 -23.08
CA SER A 63 -3.39 -16.66 -24.34
C SER A 63 -4.18 -17.97 -24.16
N TRP A 64 -3.92 -18.74 -23.10
CA TRP A 64 -4.68 -19.96 -22.81
C TRP A 64 -6.13 -19.71 -22.33
N SER A 65 -6.50 -18.48 -21.98
CA SER A 65 -7.89 -18.13 -21.65
C SER A 65 -8.68 -17.69 -22.90
N PHE A 66 -8.07 -16.90 -23.79
CA PHE A 66 -8.77 -16.16 -24.86
C PHE A 66 -8.26 -16.44 -26.30
N ASP A 67 -7.38 -17.43 -26.49
CA ASP A 67 -7.00 -18.00 -27.79
C ASP A 67 -7.66 -19.39 -27.98
N GLU A 68 -7.70 -19.88 -29.23
CA GLU A 68 -8.29 -21.18 -29.55
C GLU A 68 -7.51 -22.34 -28.89
N TRP A 69 -8.23 -23.33 -28.35
CA TRP A 69 -7.62 -24.55 -27.83
C TRP A 69 -7.40 -25.60 -28.94
N GLY A 70 -6.25 -26.28 -28.91
CA GLY A 70 -5.94 -27.36 -29.85
C GLY A 70 -4.43 -27.62 -30.00
N ALA A 71 -4.08 -28.67 -30.74
CA ALA A 71 -2.69 -28.99 -31.04
C ALA A 71 -2.04 -27.86 -31.87
N GLY A 72 -1.02 -27.21 -31.31
CA GLY A 72 -0.33 -26.08 -31.93
C GLY A 72 -1.05 -24.72 -31.81
N LYS A 73 -2.17 -24.66 -31.09
CA LYS A 73 -2.92 -23.41 -30.80
C LYS A 73 -2.68 -22.95 -29.34
N GLY A 74 -3.28 -21.82 -28.95
CA GLY A 74 -3.19 -21.27 -27.61
C GLY A 74 -2.00 -20.33 -27.37
N PHE A 75 -1.17 -20.06 -28.39
CA PHE A 75 0.06 -19.27 -28.24
C PHE A 75 0.04 -17.92 -28.98
N THR A 76 -1.10 -17.52 -29.56
CA THR A 76 -1.24 -16.29 -30.37
C THR A 76 -0.95 -15.02 -29.56
N TYR A 77 -1.44 -14.95 -28.32
CA TYR A 77 -1.34 -13.78 -27.45
C TYR A 77 -0.29 -13.94 -26.34
N VAL A 78 0.64 -14.89 -26.48
CA VAL A 78 1.79 -15.05 -25.57
C VAL A 78 2.53 -13.73 -25.46
N GLY A 79 2.74 -13.28 -24.22
CA GLY A 79 3.30 -11.98 -23.88
C GLY A 79 2.60 -10.82 -24.57
N PHE A 80 1.27 -10.86 -24.68
CA PHE A 80 0.41 -9.79 -25.22
C PHE A 80 0.72 -9.33 -26.66
N ARG A 81 1.27 -10.21 -27.51
CA ARG A 81 1.43 -9.93 -28.95
C ARG A 81 0.08 -9.64 -29.61
N HIS A 82 0.08 -8.74 -30.59
CA HIS A 82 -1.09 -8.41 -31.43
C HIS A 82 -2.29 -7.81 -30.66
N LEU A 83 -2.07 -7.19 -29.49
CA LEU A 83 -3.12 -6.64 -28.62
C LEU A 83 -3.15 -5.10 -28.51
N GLN A 84 -2.08 -4.38 -28.89
CA GLN A 84 -2.00 -2.92 -28.74
C GLN A 84 -2.96 -2.21 -29.71
N ASP A 85 -2.79 -2.44 -31.02
CA ASP A 85 -3.55 -1.78 -32.09
C ASP A 85 -4.84 -2.50 -32.48
N LYS A 86 -5.19 -3.56 -31.73
CA LYS A 86 -6.37 -4.38 -31.94
C LYS A 86 -7.47 -3.96 -30.97
N VAL A 87 -8.63 -3.53 -31.47
CA VAL A 87 -9.85 -3.46 -30.65
C VAL A 87 -10.27 -4.88 -30.28
N TRP A 88 -10.61 -5.13 -29.01
CA TRP A 88 -11.03 -6.47 -28.58
C TRP A 88 -12.44 -6.79 -29.11
N PRO A 89 -12.71 -8.04 -29.59
CA PRO A 89 -14.04 -8.43 -30.07
C PRO A 89 -15.16 -8.07 -29.10
N ASP A 90 -16.27 -7.59 -29.65
CA ASP A 90 -17.48 -7.15 -28.93
C ASP A 90 -17.24 -6.04 -27.88
N THR A 91 -16.16 -5.26 -28.05
CA THR A 91 -15.85 -4.08 -27.24
C THR A 91 -15.38 -2.90 -28.11
N THR A 92 -15.15 -1.76 -27.45
CA THR A 92 -14.63 -0.51 -28.01
C THR A 92 -13.24 -0.14 -27.44
N MET A 93 -12.55 -1.08 -26.76
CA MET A 93 -11.27 -0.85 -26.08
C MET A 93 -10.10 -1.58 -26.76
N PRO A 94 -8.83 -1.15 -26.54
CA PRO A 94 -7.66 -1.94 -26.90
C PRO A 94 -7.66 -3.33 -26.25
N GLY A 95 -7.30 -4.37 -27.01
CA GLY A 95 -7.14 -5.74 -26.52
C GLY A 95 -6.11 -5.87 -25.41
N LEU A 96 -5.15 -4.95 -25.35
CA LEU A 96 -4.20 -4.84 -24.26
C LEU A 96 -4.87 -4.39 -22.96
N THR A 97 -5.85 -3.47 -23.01
CA THR A 97 -6.66 -3.07 -21.85
C THR A 97 -7.48 -4.26 -21.33
N PHE A 98 -8.14 -4.99 -22.23
CA PHE A 98 -8.89 -6.21 -21.86
C PHE A 98 -7.98 -7.27 -21.21
N ALA A 99 -6.77 -7.47 -21.75
CA ALA A 99 -5.81 -8.43 -21.21
C ALA A 99 -5.26 -8.04 -19.82
N ILE A 100 -5.05 -6.75 -19.55
CA ILE A 100 -4.71 -6.23 -18.22
C ILE A 100 -5.90 -6.40 -17.26
N PHE A 101 -7.11 -6.06 -17.69
CA PHE A 101 -8.30 -6.16 -16.84
C PHE A 101 -8.49 -7.60 -16.34
N GLN A 102 -8.50 -8.57 -17.25
CA GLN A 102 -8.59 -10.00 -16.91
C GLN A 102 -7.40 -10.51 -16.07
N MET A 103 -6.21 -9.91 -16.19
CA MET A 103 -5.06 -10.20 -15.34
C MET A 103 -5.34 -9.89 -13.86
N THR A 104 -6.01 -8.78 -13.59
CA THR A 104 -6.30 -8.35 -12.21
C THR A 104 -7.28 -9.29 -11.50
N PHE A 105 -8.20 -9.90 -12.25
CA PHE A 105 -9.11 -10.95 -11.75
C PHE A 105 -8.35 -12.23 -11.40
N ALA A 106 -7.39 -12.63 -12.24
CA ALA A 106 -6.51 -13.77 -11.95
C ALA A 106 -5.65 -13.53 -10.70
N ILE A 107 -5.12 -12.32 -10.52
CA ILE A 107 -4.34 -11.92 -9.34
C ILE A 107 -5.17 -12.07 -8.06
N ILE A 108 -6.36 -11.48 -8.00
CA ILE A 108 -7.20 -11.53 -6.78
C ILE A 108 -7.74 -12.94 -6.52
N ALA A 109 -8.07 -13.72 -7.56
CA ALA A 109 -8.47 -15.12 -7.43
C ALA A 109 -7.37 -15.98 -6.76
N ALA A 110 -6.12 -15.83 -7.17
CA ALA A 110 -4.98 -16.51 -6.55
C ALA A 110 -4.75 -16.05 -5.09
N ALA A 111 -4.88 -14.74 -4.83
CA ALA A 111 -4.69 -14.16 -3.51
C ALA A 111 -5.73 -14.63 -2.47
N ILE A 112 -7.01 -14.80 -2.86
CA ILE A 112 -8.10 -15.30 -2.00
C ILE A 112 -7.76 -16.65 -1.35
N ILE A 113 -7.05 -17.53 -2.06
CA ILE A 113 -6.72 -18.88 -1.59
C ILE A 113 -5.84 -18.85 -0.33
N SER A 114 -5.03 -17.80 -0.15
CA SER A 114 -4.13 -17.64 1.00
C SER A 114 -4.86 -17.72 2.34
N GLY A 115 -6.06 -17.14 2.43
CA GLY A 115 -6.76 -16.93 3.69
C GLY A 115 -7.19 -18.22 4.39
N ALA A 116 -7.48 -19.31 3.66
CA ALA A 116 -7.84 -20.59 4.29
C ALA A 116 -6.62 -21.35 4.84
N VAL A 117 -5.40 -20.98 4.41
CA VAL A 117 -4.16 -21.74 4.64
C VAL A 117 -3.10 -20.97 5.45
N VAL A 118 -3.45 -19.78 5.93
CA VAL A 118 -2.62 -18.94 6.83
C VAL A 118 -2.10 -19.69 8.05
N GLU A 119 -1.01 -19.15 8.61
CA GLU A 119 -0.26 -19.66 9.76
C GLU A 119 0.35 -21.06 9.60
N ARG A 120 0.04 -21.83 8.53
CA ARG A 120 0.52 -23.22 8.38
C ARG A 120 1.11 -23.61 7.01
N ILE A 121 0.72 -23.01 5.89
CA ILE A 121 1.39 -23.29 4.60
C ILE A 121 2.81 -22.69 4.59
N ARG A 122 3.77 -23.34 3.92
CA ARG A 122 5.09 -22.72 3.67
C ARG A 122 4.94 -21.67 2.58
N PHE A 123 5.48 -20.46 2.79
CA PHE A 123 5.47 -19.39 1.78
C PHE A 123 5.97 -19.84 0.40
N SER A 124 7.08 -20.60 0.35
CA SER A 124 7.62 -21.15 -0.91
C SER A 124 6.72 -22.18 -1.59
N ALA A 125 5.91 -22.92 -0.83
CA ALA A 125 4.95 -23.88 -1.37
C ALA A 125 3.69 -23.15 -1.88
N TYR A 126 3.23 -22.11 -1.17
CA TYR A 126 2.17 -21.22 -1.64
C TYR A 126 2.54 -20.53 -2.96
N ALA A 127 3.75 -19.95 -3.05
CA ALA A 127 4.24 -19.25 -4.23
C ALA A 127 4.25 -20.13 -5.51
N ILE A 128 4.70 -21.37 -5.40
CA ILE A 128 4.66 -22.31 -6.54
C ILE A 128 3.24 -22.83 -6.79
N PHE A 129 2.45 -23.04 -5.72
CA PHE A 129 1.07 -23.47 -5.84
C PHE A 129 0.23 -22.51 -6.67
N ILE A 130 0.32 -21.19 -6.42
CA ILE A 130 -0.50 -20.22 -7.16
C ILE A 130 -0.15 -20.16 -8.66
N VAL A 131 1.13 -20.29 -9.04
CA VAL A 131 1.54 -20.34 -10.45
C VAL A 131 0.95 -21.56 -11.16
N VAL A 132 1.01 -22.73 -10.53
CA VAL A 132 0.42 -23.97 -11.08
C VAL A 132 -1.11 -23.89 -11.09
N TRP A 133 -1.72 -23.34 -10.03
CA TRP A 133 -3.16 -23.20 -9.89
C TRP A 133 -3.78 -22.23 -10.89
N VAL A 134 -3.13 -21.10 -11.19
CA VAL A 134 -3.58 -20.18 -12.24
C VAL A 134 -3.65 -20.91 -13.58
N LEU A 135 -2.61 -21.66 -13.95
CA LEU A 135 -2.57 -22.38 -15.24
C LEU A 135 -3.51 -23.59 -15.31
N ALA A 136 -3.74 -24.29 -14.19
CA ALA A 136 -4.47 -25.56 -14.17
C ALA A 136 -5.92 -25.47 -13.65
N VAL A 137 -6.31 -24.37 -13.01
CA VAL A 137 -7.67 -24.16 -12.46
C VAL A 137 -8.31 -22.88 -12.98
N TYR A 138 -7.65 -21.74 -12.80
CA TYR A 138 -8.22 -20.44 -13.19
C TYR A 138 -8.38 -20.33 -14.70
N VAL A 139 -7.30 -20.53 -15.46
CA VAL A 139 -7.26 -20.40 -16.92
C VAL A 139 -8.27 -21.32 -17.63
N PRO A 140 -8.41 -22.61 -17.29
CA PRO A 140 -9.48 -23.46 -17.84
C PRO A 140 -10.90 -22.95 -17.57
N LEU A 141 -11.20 -22.50 -16.35
CA LEU A 141 -12.53 -21.95 -16.03
C LEU A 141 -12.79 -20.62 -16.73
N CYS A 142 -11.77 -19.76 -16.81
CA CYS A 142 -11.80 -18.51 -17.57
C CYS A 142 -12.10 -18.78 -19.05
N HIS A 143 -11.42 -19.75 -19.67
CA HIS A 143 -11.70 -20.14 -21.05
C HIS A 143 -13.12 -20.70 -21.26
N TRP A 144 -13.58 -21.59 -20.37
CA TRP A 144 -14.89 -22.21 -20.52
C TRP A 144 -16.08 -21.27 -20.29
N ILE A 145 -15.89 -20.18 -19.56
CA ILE A 145 -16.97 -19.25 -19.14
C ILE A 145 -16.88 -17.90 -19.85
N TRP A 146 -15.69 -17.41 -20.18
CA TRP A 146 -15.48 -16.11 -20.86
C TRP A 146 -14.69 -16.22 -22.18
N GLY A 147 -13.84 -17.24 -22.34
CA GLY A 147 -13.07 -17.49 -23.56
C GLY A 147 -13.84 -18.17 -24.70
N GLY A 148 -15.17 -18.16 -24.67
CA GLY A 148 -16.04 -18.78 -25.67
C GLY A 148 -16.18 -20.30 -25.58
N GLY A 149 -15.70 -20.94 -24.51
CA GLY A 149 -15.83 -22.39 -24.32
C GLY A 149 -17.21 -22.88 -23.86
N TRP A 150 -17.30 -24.18 -23.60
CA TRP A 150 -18.58 -24.91 -23.51
C TRP A 150 -19.59 -24.46 -22.44
N ILE A 151 -19.17 -23.77 -21.37
CA ILE A 151 -20.10 -23.25 -20.34
C ILE A 151 -20.76 -21.96 -20.84
N ALA A 152 -20.01 -21.13 -21.59
CA ALA A 152 -20.55 -20.01 -22.34
C ALA A 152 -21.48 -20.48 -23.48
N GLU A 153 -21.09 -21.50 -24.25
CA GLU A 153 -21.95 -22.10 -25.31
C GLU A 153 -23.26 -22.69 -24.73
N MET A 154 -23.21 -23.28 -23.53
CA MET A 154 -24.40 -23.71 -22.80
C MET A 154 -25.31 -22.54 -22.41
N GLY A 155 -24.77 -21.32 -22.33
CA GLY A 155 -25.47 -20.10 -21.95
C GLY A 155 -25.69 -19.96 -20.43
N ALA A 156 -24.76 -20.45 -19.61
CA ALA A 156 -24.72 -20.08 -18.20
C ALA A 156 -24.13 -18.66 -18.07
N LYS A 157 -24.74 -17.82 -17.22
CA LYS A 157 -24.35 -16.43 -17.03
C LYS A 157 -23.43 -16.28 -15.81
N ASP A 158 -22.26 -15.66 -16.02
CA ASP A 158 -21.34 -15.27 -14.95
C ASP A 158 -20.69 -13.91 -15.31
N PHE A 159 -21.32 -12.83 -14.85
CA PHE A 159 -21.01 -11.45 -15.24
C PHE A 159 -19.57 -11.03 -14.87
N ALA A 160 -19.18 -11.19 -13.60
CA ALA A 160 -17.87 -10.75 -13.09
C ALA A 160 -17.10 -11.85 -12.32
N GLY A 161 -17.51 -13.12 -12.39
CA GLY A 161 -16.66 -14.24 -11.96
C GLY A 161 -17.06 -14.88 -10.64
N GLY A 162 -18.36 -15.01 -10.38
CA GLY A 162 -18.87 -15.85 -9.30
C GLY A 162 -18.33 -17.28 -9.40
N THR A 163 -18.19 -17.82 -10.61
CA THR A 163 -17.56 -19.11 -10.87
C THR A 163 -16.05 -18.98 -11.09
N VAL A 164 -15.63 -18.11 -12.00
CA VAL A 164 -14.22 -18.00 -12.44
C VAL A 164 -13.28 -17.53 -11.32
N VAL A 165 -13.72 -16.61 -10.46
CA VAL A 165 -12.94 -16.07 -9.34
C VAL A 165 -13.37 -16.68 -8.00
N HIS A 166 -14.66 -16.62 -7.63
CA HIS A 166 -15.05 -16.89 -6.23
C HIS A 166 -15.29 -18.37 -5.90
N ILE A 167 -16.05 -19.11 -6.70
CA ILE A 167 -16.18 -20.57 -6.54
C ILE A 167 -14.81 -21.22 -6.70
N SER A 168 -14.05 -20.84 -7.74
CA SER A 168 -12.75 -21.46 -8.01
C SER A 168 -11.80 -21.30 -6.83
N SER A 169 -11.51 -20.06 -6.41
CA SER A 169 -10.60 -19.78 -5.31
C SER A 169 -11.12 -20.34 -3.97
N GLY A 170 -12.40 -20.15 -3.65
CA GLY A 170 -12.98 -20.61 -2.38
C GLY A 170 -13.03 -22.12 -2.23
N THR A 171 -13.33 -22.87 -3.30
CA THR A 171 -13.34 -24.35 -3.25
C THR A 171 -11.94 -24.95 -3.34
N SER A 172 -11.01 -24.30 -4.04
CA SER A 172 -9.58 -24.62 -3.97
C SER A 172 -9.00 -24.37 -2.57
N ALA A 173 -9.38 -23.26 -1.94
CA ALA A 173 -9.02 -22.94 -0.55
C ALA A 173 -9.56 -24.00 0.42
N PHE A 174 -10.82 -24.43 0.27
CA PHE A 174 -11.40 -25.54 1.03
C PHE A 174 -10.62 -26.85 0.86
N ALA A 175 -10.32 -27.25 -0.39
CA ALA A 175 -9.59 -28.47 -0.69
C ALA A 175 -8.16 -28.43 -0.10
N LEU A 176 -7.45 -27.32 -0.28
CA LEU A 176 -6.08 -27.14 0.22
C LEU A 176 -6.03 -27.07 1.75
N ALA A 177 -6.98 -26.38 2.40
CA ALA A 177 -7.12 -26.34 3.85
C ALA A 177 -7.44 -27.72 4.46
N SER A 178 -8.29 -28.50 3.78
CA SER A 178 -8.60 -29.89 4.16
C SER A 178 -7.38 -30.80 4.09
N LEU A 179 -6.59 -30.68 3.01
CA LEU A 179 -5.41 -31.50 2.74
C LEU A 179 -4.18 -31.12 3.58
N LEU A 180 -4.08 -29.85 4.01
CA LEU A 180 -3.09 -29.40 5.00
C LEU A 180 -3.45 -29.77 6.44
N GLY A 181 -4.74 -30.00 6.73
CA GLY A 181 -5.27 -30.21 8.08
C GLY A 181 -5.36 -28.93 8.92
N GLU A 182 -5.94 -29.02 10.11
CA GLU A 182 -6.21 -27.89 11.00
C GLU A 182 -4.96 -27.26 11.64
N ARG A 183 -5.00 -25.98 12.03
CA ARG A 183 -3.96 -25.33 12.86
C ARG A 183 -3.92 -25.91 14.28
N LYS A 184 -2.72 -26.02 14.84
CA LYS A 184 -2.47 -26.54 16.21
C LYS A 184 -3.06 -25.65 17.29
N HIS A 185 -3.03 -24.34 17.06
CA HIS A 185 -3.50 -23.29 17.98
C HIS A 185 -4.86 -22.71 17.56
N ARG A 186 -5.69 -23.45 16.80
CA ARG A 186 -6.98 -22.97 16.24
C ARG A 186 -7.91 -22.30 17.25
N ALA A 187 -7.93 -22.77 18.50
CA ALA A 187 -8.74 -22.21 19.59
C ALA A 187 -8.15 -20.95 20.26
N GLU A 188 -6.92 -20.57 19.90
CA GLU A 188 -6.16 -19.43 20.42
C GLU A 188 -5.87 -18.37 19.35
N SER A 189 -6.26 -18.61 18.08
CA SER A 189 -6.19 -17.63 16.99
C SER A 189 -7.28 -16.55 17.15
N PHE A 190 -6.89 -15.39 17.68
CA PHE A 190 -7.72 -14.18 17.69
C PHE A 190 -7.20 -13.13 16.69
N PRO A 191 -8.08 -12.32 16.09
CA PRO A 191 -7.70 -11.18 15.25
C PRO A 191 -6.80 -10.18 15.97
N SER A 192 -5.69 -9.80 15.32
CA SER A 192 -4.74 -8.80 15.83
C SER A 192 -5.25 -7.36 15.71
N ASN A 193 -5.84 -7.01 14.56
CA ASN A 193 -6.03 -5.60 14.19
C ASN A 193 -7.37 -5.37 13.47
N LEU A 194 -8.41 -5.08 14.25
CA LEU A 194 -9.75 -4.78 13.72
C LEU A 194 -9.78 -3.57 12.78
N PRO A 195 -9.04 -2.47 13.01
CA PRO A 195 -8.88 -1.40 12.01
C PRO A 195 -8.37 -1.87 10.65
N PHE A 196 -7.46 -2.85 10.59
CA PHE A 196 -6.99 -3.42 9.31
C PHE A 196 -8.10 -4.21 8.59
N VAL A 197 -8.96 -4.91 9.34
CA VAL A 197 -10.14 -5.59 8.76
C VAL A 197 -11.12 -4.58 8.15
N ILE A 198 -11.36 -3.45 8.81
CA ILE A 198 -12.23 -2.38 8.31
C ILE A 198 -11.60 -1.68 7.10
N LEU A 199 -10.31 -1.35 7.16
CA LEU A 199 -9.58 -0.73 6.05
C LEU A 199 -9.55 -1.65 4.81
N GLY A 200 -9.22 -2.93 5.01
CA GLY A 200 -9.20 -3.93 3.95
C GLY A 200 -10.57 -4.16 3.32
N GLY A 201 -11.61 -4.28 4.15
CA GLY A 201 -13.01 -4.39 3.69
C GLY A 201 -13.48 -3.16 2.89
N GLY A 202 -13.10 -1.96 3.33
CA GLY A 202 -13.38 -0.71 2.61
C GLY A 202 -12.66 -0.61 1.26
N ILE A 203 -11.39 -1.02 1.20
CA ILE A 203 -10.62 -1.08 -0.06
C ILE A 203 -11.21 -2.13 -1.01
N LEU A 204 -11.59 -3.30 -0.50
CA LEU A 204 -12.25 -4.35 -1.28
C LEU A 204 -13.57 -3.84 -1.89
N TRP A 205 -14.41 -3.14 -1.11
CA TRP A 205 -15.67 -2.56 -1.59
C TRP A 205 -15.44 -1.49 -2.66
N LEU A 206 -14.49 -0.57 -2.45
CA LEU A 206 -14.11 0.43 -3.45
C LEU A 206 -13.63 -0.23 -4.75
N GLY A 207 -12.70 -1.19 -4.66
CA GLY A 207 -12.17 -1.92 -5.79
C GLY A 207 -13.24 -2.72 -6.55
N TRP A 208 -14.26 -3.23 -5.85
CA TRP A 208 -15.38 -3.95 -6.46
C TRP A 208 -16.22 -3.10 -7.43
N THR A 209 -16.14 -1.77 -7.32
CA THR A 209 -16.74 -0.85 -8.29
C THR A 209 -16.13 -1.03 -9.69
N GLY A 210 -14.80 -1.21 -9.76
CA GLY A 210 -14.10 -1.55 -11.01
C GLY A 210 -14.22 -3.03 -11.37
N PHE A 211 -14.37 -3.92 -10.39
CA PHE A 211 -14.57 -5.36 -10.62
C PHE A 211 -15.90 -5.62 -11.35
N ASN A 212 -17.04 -5.27 -10.74
CA ASN A 212 -18.34 -5.49 -11.36
C ASN A 212 -18.61 -4.44 -12.45
N GLY A 213 -18.34 -3.15 -12.22
CA GLY A 213 -18.60 -2.11 -13.21
C GLY A 213 -17.70 -2.19 -14.46
N GLY A 214 -16.47 -2.70 -14.33
CA GLY A 214 -15.59 -2.97 -15.46
C GLY A 214 -16.00 -4.20 -16.29
N SER A 215 -16.71 -5.16 -15.71
CA SER A 215 -17.24 -6.33 -16.44
C SER A 215 -18.37 -6.01 -17.43
N ALA A 216 -18.86 -4.77 -17.46
CA ALA A 216 -19.69 -4.26 -18.56
C ALA A 216 -18.86 -3.89 -19.82
N PHE A 217 -17.53 -3.85 -19.71
CA PHE A 217 -16.55 -3.52 -20.77
C PHE A 217 -16.70 -2.14 -21.45
N ALA A 218 -17.64 -1.31 -21.01
CA ALA A 218 -17.91 0.04 -21.51
C ALA A 218 -18.45 0.97 -20.40
N ALA A 219 -18.38 2.28 -20.61
CA ALA A 219 -18.93 3.31 -19.73
C ALA A 219 -20.44 3.52 -20.01
N ASN A 220 -21.23 2.44 -19.90
CA ASN A 220 -22.61 2.36 -20.39
C ASN A 220 -23.66 2.16 -19.28
N GLY A 221 -24.91 1.86 -19.68
CA GLY A 221 -26.01 1.57 -18.75
C GLY A 221 -25.81 0.31 -17.90
N ASP A 222 -25.16 -0.73 -18.45
CA ASP A 222 -24.88 -1.99 -17.75
C ASP A 222 -23.80 -1.80 -16.68
N CYS A 223 -22.80 -0.95 -16.93
CA CYS A 223 -21.84 -0.49 -15.94
C CYS A 223 -22.56 0.24 -14.79
N ALA A 224 -23.43 1.20 -15.10
CA ALA A 224 -24.20 1.94 -14.09
C ALA A 224 -25.09 1.01 -13.24
N LEU A 225 -25.74 0.02 -13.87
CA LEU A 225 -26.52 -1.01 -13.19
C LEU A 225 -25.63 -1.88 -12.30
N ALA A 226 -24.52 -2.42 -12.83
CA ALA A 226 -23.60 -3.28 -12.11
C ALA A 226 -22.97 -2.59 -10.90
N VAL A 227 -22.63 -1.29 -11.00
CA VAL A 227 -22.16 -0.50 -9.85
C VAL A 227 -23.29 -0.35 -8.82
N ALA A 228 -24.50 0.04 -9.23
CA ALA A 228 -25.63 0.23 -8.31
C ALA A 228 -26.00 -1.07 -7.55
N THR A 229 -26.11 -2.20 -8.25
CA THR A 229 -26.41 -3.50 -7.63
C THR A 229 -25.31 -3.94 -6.67
N THR A 230 -24.05 -3.66 -6.99
CA THR A 230 -22.88 -3.97 -6.14
C THR A 230 -22.96 -3.31 -4.78
N TYR A 231 -23.23 -1.99 -4.73
CA TYR A 231 -23.39 -1.26 -3.47
C TYR A 231 -24.62 -1.72 -2.67
N ILE A 232 -25.74 -1.99 -3.35
CA ILE A 232 -27.00 -2.41 -2.70
C ILE A 232 -26.86 -3.81 -2.08
N ALA A 233 -26.30 -4.78 -2.82
CA ALA A 233 -26.11 -6.13 -2.31
C ALA A 233 -25.12 -6.18 -1.14
N ALA A 234 -24.02 -5.42 -1.19
CA ALA A 234 -23.06 -5.29 -0.09
C ALA A 234 -23.70 -4.70 1.17
N ALA A 235 -24.50 -3.63 1.03
CA ALA A 235 -25.23 -3.03 2.15
C ALA A 235 -26.29 -3.98 2.74
N ALA A 236 -27.06 -4.66 1.88
CA ALA A 236 -28.06 -5.65 2.30
C ALA A 236 -27.42 -6.82 3.07
N ALA A 237 -26.29 -7.32 2.58
CA ALA A 237 -25.55 -8.42 3.17
C ALA A 237 -24.89 -8.04 4.51
N MET A 238 -24.31 -6.84 4.60
CA MET A 238 -23.82 -6.28 5.88
C MET A 238 -24.95 -6.22 6.91
N ILE A 239 -26.08 -5.59 6.57
CA ILE A 239 -27.21 -5.42 7.49
C ILE A 239 -27.75 -6.78 7.93
N MET A 240 -27.91 -7.73 7.00
CA MET A 240 -28.35 -9.08 7.32
C MET A 240 -27.39 -9.79 8.28
N TRP A 241 -26.08 -9.78 8.00
CA TRP A 241 -25.07 -10.43 8.85
C TRP A 241 -25.05 -9.83 10.26
N VAL A 242 -25.05 -8.49 10.36
CA VAL A 242 -25.12 -7.72 11.61
C VAL A 242 -26.40 -8.05 12.39
N THR A 243 -27.53 -8.21 11.71
CA THR A 243 -28.81 -8.62 12.33
C THR A 243 -28.77 -10.07 12.83
N VAL A 244 -28.19 -11.00 12.07
CA VAL A 244 -28.06 -12.41 12.49
C VAL A 244 -27.11 -12.55 13.69
N GLU A 245 -25.98 -11.84 13.72
CA GLU A 245 -25.12 -11.77 14.92
C GLU A 245 -25.86 -11.15 16.10
N ARG A 246 -26.62 -10.06 15.89
CA ARG A 246 -27.40 -9.43 16.96
C ARG A 246 -28.48 -10.36 17.54
N ILE A 247 -29.03 -11.28 16.74
CA ILE A 247 -30.05 -12.26 17.15
C ILE A 247 -29.41 -13.49 17.82
N LEU A 248 -28.30 -14.02 17.29
CA LEU A 248 -27.70 -15.28 17.74
C LEU A 248 -26.63 -15.12 18.82
N ASP A 249 -25.80 -14.06 18.74
CA ASP A 249 -24.67 -13.80 19.64
C ASP A 249 -24.94 -12.62 20.59
N GLY A 250 -26.01 -11.86 20.35
CA GLY A 250 -26.48 -10.78 21.21
C GLY A 250 -25.82 -9.41 20.98
N ALA A 251 -24.72 -9.35 20.23
CA ALA A 251 -24.05 -8.12 19.82
C ALA A 251 -23.49 -8.25 18.39
N PRO A 252 -23.56 -7.21 17.55
CA PRO A 252 -22.97 -7.22 16.22
C PRO A 252 -21.46 -6.93 16.30
N THR A 253 -20.68 -7.50 15.39
CA THR A 253 -19.22 -7.30 15.33
C THR A 253 -18.78 -6.50 14.10
N SER A 254 -17.65 -5.79 14.19
CA SER A 254 -17.05 -5.12 13.03
C SER A 254 -16.54 -6.10 11.98
N ILE A 255 -16.06 -7.28 12.42
CA ILE A 255 -15.71 -8.39 11.53
C ILE A 255 -16.96 -8.85 10.77
N GLY A 256 -18.05 -9.15 11.47
CA GLY A 256 -19.31 -9.55 10.86
C GLY A 256 -19.88 -8.53 9.89
N ALA A 257 -19.77 -7.23 10.19
CA ALA A 257 -20.17 -6.18 9.26
C ALA A 257 -19.33 -6.21 7.96
N MET A 258 -18.01 -6.36 8.05
CA MET A 258 -17.12 -6.40 6.87
C MET A 258 -17.20 -7.73 6.12
N SER A 259 -17.24 -8.87 6.82
CA SER A 259 -17.50 -10.20 6.23
C SER A 259 -18.87 -10.27 5.56
N GLY A 260 -19.89 -9.63 6.14
CA GLY A 260 -21.21 -9.46 5.52
C GLY A 260 -21.16 -8.63 4.24
N ALA A 261 -20.47 -7.48 4.26
CA ALA A 261 -20.27 -6.69 3.04
C ALA A 261 -19.55 -7.49 1.94
N VAL A 262 -18.44 -8.15 2.27
CA VAL A 262 -17.68 -9.01 1.34
C VAL A 262 -18.53 -10.18 0.82
N ALA A 263 -19.37 -10.79 1.66
CA ALA A 263 -20.32 -11.81 1.22
C ALA A 263 -21.26 -11.25 0.14
N GLY A 264 -21.89 -10.09 0.37
CA GLY A 264 -22.80 -9.46 -0.59
C GLY A 264 -22.12 -9.10 -1.91
N LEU A 265 -20.89 -8.58 -1.85
CA LEU A 265 -20.06 -8.30 -3.02
C LEU A 265 -19.75 -9.56 -3.84
N VAL A 266 -19.43 -10.68 -3.18
CA VAL A 266 -19.30 -11.99 -3.85
C VAL A 266 -20.64 -12.47 -4.41
N ASN A 267 -21.74 -12.36 -3.66
CA ASN A 267 -23.05 -12.88 -4.06
C ASN A 267 -23.58 -12.19 -5.32
N ILE A 268 -23.33 -10.89 -5.49
CA ILE A 268 -23.81 -10.13 -6.65
C ILE A 268 -22.90 -10.25 -7.87
N THR A 269 -21.62 -10.56 -7.70
CA THR A 269 -20.62 -10.70 -8.76
C THR A 269 -21.09 -11.45 -10.03
N PRO A 270 -21.65 -12.68 -9.95
CA PRO A 270 -22.06 -13.41 -11.16
C PRO A 270 -23.25 -12.81 -11.91
N CYS A 271 -23.97 -11.84 -11.33
CA CYS A 271 -25.21 -11.31 -11.91
C CYS A 271 -25.37 -9.78 -11.76
N ALA A 272 -24.31 -9.02 -11.49
CA ALA A 272 -24.41 -7.60 -11.14
C ALA A 272 -25.05 -6.74 -12.24
N GLY A 273 -24.69 -6.98 -13.52
CA GLY A 273 -25.32 -6.34 -14.68
C GLY A 273 -26.59 -7.03 -15.19
N PHE A 274 -27.10 -8.06 -14.50
CA PHE A 274 -28.27 -8.84 -14.96
C PHE A 274 -29.50 -8.72 -14.03
N VAL A 275 -29.34 -8.25 -12.79
CA VAL A 275 -30.45 -8.09 -11.83
C VAL A 275 -30.79 -6.62 -11.62
N GLU A 276 -32.06 -6.32 -11.32
CA GLU A 276 -32.45 -4.96 -10.94
C GLU A 276 -32.01 -4.60 -9.50
N PRO A 277 -31.97 -3.31 -9.10
CA PRO A 277 -31.64 -2.87 -7.74
C PRO A 277 -32.42 -3.57 -6.61
N LEU A 278 -33.71 -3.88 -6.81
CA LEU A 278 -34.51 -4.62 -5.83
C LEU A 278 -34.14 -6.12 -5.77
N GLY A 279 -33.80 -6.71 -6.91
CA GLY A 279 -33.23 -8.06 -6.99
C GLY A 279 -31.90 -8.14 -6.25
N ALA A 280 -31.01 -7.15 -6.41
CA ALA A 280 -29.72 -7.07 -5.72
C ALA A 280 -29.84 -7.02 -4.19
N LEU A 281 -30.88 -6.36 -3.66
CA LEU A 281 -31.22 -6.39 -2.23
C LEU A 281 -31.49 -7.83 -1.75
N GLY A 282 -32.25 -8.59 -2.54
CA GLY A 282 -32.54 -10.01 -2.30
C GLY A 282 -31.29 -10.89 -2.43
N VAL A 283 -30.49 -10.70 -3.47
CA VAL A 283 -29.22 -11.42 -3.71
C VAL A 283 -28.27 -11.26 -2.52
N GLY A 284 -28.04 -10.01 -2.08
CA GLY A 284 -27.17 -9.73 -0.93
C GLY A 284 -27.71 -10.30 0.39
N ALA A 285 -29.00 -10.09 0.68
CA ALA A 285 -29.60 -10.56 1.93
C ALA A 285 -29.66 -12.10 2.03
N ILE A 286 -30.09 -12.80 0.97
CA ILE A 286 -30.21 -14.27 0.96
C ILE A 286 -28.82 -14.91 0.86
N GLY A 287 -27.92 -14.34 0.04
CA GLY A 287 -26.55 -14.80 -0.09
C GLY A 287 -25.76 -14.70 1.22
N ALA A 288 -25.92 -13.60 1.97
CA ALA A 288 -25.31 -13.44 3.29
C ALA A 288 -25.76 -14.52 4.29
N LEU A 289 -27.04 -14.94 4.25
CA LEU A 289 -27.54 -16.03 5.08
C LEU A 289 -26.84 -17.36 4.74
N CYS A 290 -26.65 -17.66 3.45
CA CYS A 290 -25.88 -18.83 3.01
C CYS A 290 -24.44 -18.78 3.54
N CYS A 291 -23.76 -17.64 3.39
CA CYS A 291 -22.36 -17.47 3.81
C CYS A 291 -22.19 -17.57 5.34
N ILE A 292 -23.01 -16.88 6.13
CA ILE A 292 -22.89 -16.90 7.60
C ILE A 292 -23.23 -18.27 8.20
N PHE A 293 -24.25 -18.97 7.67
CA PHE A 293 -24.56 -20.32 8.14
C PHE A 293 -23.52 -21.35 7.69
N ALA A 294 -22.88 -21.18 6.53
CA ALA A 294 -21.73 -22.01 6.13
C ALA A 294 -20.54 -21.81 7.07
N ALA A 295 -20.12 -20.56 7.32
CA ALA A 295 -19.01 -20.23 8.22
C ALA A 295 -19.23 -20.82 9.62
N ARG A 296 -20.42 -20.60 10.20
CA ARG A 296 -20.79 -21.12 11.52
C ARG A 296 -20.94 -22.65 11.53
N GLY A 297 -21.42 -23.24 10.43
CA GLY A 297 -21.55 -24.69 10.26
C GLY A 297 -20.20 -25.40 10.24
N LEU A 298 -19.26 -24.92 9.42
CA LEU A 298 -17.89 -25.46 9.30
C LEU A 298 -17.15 -25.44 10.65
N LYS A 299 -17.27 -24.33 11.39
CA LYS A 299 -16.69 -24.15 12.73
C LYS A 299 -17.38 -25.05 13.77
N LYS A 300 -18.72 -25.09 13.81
CA LYS A 300 -19.50 -25.91 14.77
C LYS A 300 -19.31 -27.42 14.59
N LEU A 301 -19.14 -27.88 13.34
CA LEU A 301 -18.95 -29.29 13.01
C LEU A 301 -17.48 -29.71 12.98
N ASN A 302 -16.54 -28.77 13.15
CA ASN A 302 -15.09 -28.96 13.08
C ASN A 302 -14.64 -29.78 11.84
N LEU A 303 -15.21 -29.44 10.67
CA LEU A 303 -14.97 -30.19 9.42
C LEU A 303 -13.63 -29.82 8.79
N VAL A 304 -13.35 -28.52 8.68
CA VAL A 304 -12.16 -27.94 8.06
C VAL A 304 -11.78 -26.66 8.80
N ASP A 305 -10.47 -26.38 8.88
CA ASP A 305 -9.94 -25.08 9.32
C ASP A 305 -9.78 -24.11 8.15
N ASP A 306 -10.92 -23.74 7.56
CA ASP A 306 -11.03 -22.58 6.68
C ASP A 306 -10.76 -21.33 7.51
N SER A 307 -9.50 -20.93 7.55
CA SER A 307 -8.96 -20.14 8.66
C SER A 307 -9.55 -18.75 8.76
N LEU A 308 -9.88 -18.14 7.62
CA LEU A 308 -10.41 -16.78 7.45
C LEU A 308 -11.73 -16.78 6.66
N ASP A 309 -12.52 -17.86 6.77
CA ASP A 309 -13.85 -18.00 6.15
C ASP A 309 -13.88 -17.90 4.60
N CYS A 310 -12.77 -18.19 3.92
CA CYS A 310 -12.62 -18.03 2.47
C CYS A 310 -13.58 -18.91 1.65
N PHE A 311 -13.81 -20.16 2.08
CA PHE A 311 -14.76 -21.04 1.42
C PHE A 311 -16.20 -20.62 1.71
N SER A 312 -16.51 -20.20 2.94
CA SER A 312 -17.85 -19.71 3.29
C SER A 312 -18.20 -18.36 2.65
N LEU A 313 -17.23 -17.48 2.43
CA LEU A 313 -17.43 -16.19 1.76
C LEU A 313 -17.38 -16.32 0.24
N HIS A 314 -16.31 -16.89 -0.34
CA HIS A 314 -16.12 -16.94 -1.79
C HIS A 314 -16.73 -18.20 -2.43
N GLY A 315 -16.47 -19.38 -1.86
CA GLY A 315 -16.95 -20.65 -2.42
C GLY A 315 -18.48 -20.79 -2.36
N VAL A 316 -19.04 -20.69 -1.15
CA VAL A 316 -20.49 -20.73 -0.93
C VAL A 316 -21.15 -19.45 -1.42
N GLY A 317 -20.53 -18.28 -1.27
CA GLY A 317 -21.11 -17.03 -1.72
C GLY A 317 -21.21 -16.90 -3.23
N GLY A 318 -20.19 -17.33 -3.98
CA GLY A 318 -20.20 -17.34 -5.44
C GLY A 318 -21.19 -18.35 -6.00
N PHE A 319 -21.30 -19.53 -5.36
CA PHE A 319 -22.32 -20.53 -5.69
C PHE A 319 -23.74 -20.00 -5.42
N ALA A 320 -23.98 -19.43 -4.23
CA ALA A 320 -25.27 -18.82 -3.91
C ALA A 320 -25.61 -17.68 -4.88
N GLY A 321 -24.62 -16.86 -5.27
CA GLY A 321 -24.77 -15.80 -6.26
C GLY A 321 -25.19 -16.30 -7.63
N ALA A 322 -24.51 -17.32 -8.18
CA ALA A 322 -24.83 -17.87 -9.50
C ALA A 322 -26.25 -18.47 -9.55
N ILE A 323 -26.67 -19.11 -8.45
CA ILE A 323 -28.03 -19.63 -8.27
C ILE A 323 -29.05 -18.48 -8.16
N LEU A 324 -28.81 -17.48 -7.31
CA LEU A 324 -29.70 -16.34 -7.11
C LEU A 324 -29.83 -15.48 -8.38
N GLY A 325 -28.78 -15.36 -9.19
CA GLY A 325 -28.84 -14.79 -10.53
C GLY A 325 -29.88 -15.50 -11.41
N GLY A 326 -29.91 -16.84 -11.41
CA GLY A 326 -30.94 -17.62 -12.12
C GLY A 326 -32.39 -17.40 -11.65
N PHE A 327 -32.59 -16.79 -10.48
CA PHE A 327 -33.91 -16.33 -10.02
C PHE A 327 -34.19 -14.86 -10.40
N PHE A 328 -33.22 -13.97 -10.20
CA PHE A 328 -33.39 -12.51 -10.24
C PHE A 328 -32.91 -11.80 -11.53
N ASP A 329 -32.36 -12.53 -12.49
CA ASP A 329 -32.01 -12.04 -13.84
C ASP A 329 -33.26 -11.48 -14.54
N THR A 330 -33.20 -10.23 -15.02
CA THR A 330 -34.38 -9.52 -15.56
C THR A 330 -34.80 -9.97 -16.96
N GLY A 331 -33.95 -10.72 -17.68
CA GLY A 331 -34.26 -11.29 -18.98
C GLY A 331 -34.80 -12.71 -18.88
N ASP A 332 -33.99 -13.61 -18.31
CA ASP A 332 -34.22 -15.07 -18.32
C ASP A 332 -34.50 -15.65 -16.91
N GLY A 333 -34.56 -14.81 -15.88
CA GLY A 333 -34.72 -15.26 -14.49
C GLY A 333 -36.11 -15.82 -14.17
N LEU A 334 -36.14 -16.83 -13.31
CA LEU A 334 -37.36 -17.58 -12.97
C LEU A 334 -38.46 -16.72 -12.31
N ILE A 335 -38.11 -15.65 -11.57
CA ILE A 335 -39.09 -14.80 -10.88
C ILE A 335 -39.92 -13.96 -11.87
N TYR A 336 -39.38 -13.67 -13.06
CA TYR A 336 -40.09 -12.91 -14.11
C TYR A 336 -40.96 -13.79 -15.03
N GLY A 337 -41.11 -15.08 -14.70
CA GLY A 337 -42.03 -16.00 -15.40
C GLY A 337 -41.41 -16.85 -16.51
N ASN A 338 -40.08 -16.84 -16.63
CA ASN A 338 -39.33 -17.70 -17.56
C ASN A 338 -39.38 -19.19 -17.14
N ASP A 339 -38.95 -20.08 -18.05
CA ASP A 339 -38.99 -21.54 -17.88
C ASP A 339 -38.03 -22.10 -16.80
N GLY A 340 -37.17 -21.25 -16.23
CA GLY A 340 -36.15 -21.63 -15.25
C GLY A 340 -34.90 -22.27 -15.84
N MET A 341 -34.72 -22.29 -17.17
CA MET A 341 -33.57 -22.92 -17.81
C MET A 341 -32.25 -22.19 -17.47
N LEU A 342 -32.26 -20.85 -17.30
CA LEU A 342 -31.07 -20.13 -16.82
C LEU A 342 -30.61 -20.65 -15.45
N LEU A 343 -31.53 -20.88 -14.51
CA LEU A 343 -31.22 -21.44 -13.20
C LEU A 343 -30.57 -22.82 -13.30
N VAL A 344 -31.04 -23.68 -14.23
CA VAL A 344 -30.44 -25.00 -14.49
C VAL A 344 -29.03 -24.87 -15.09
N LYS A 345 -28.84 -23.97 -16.05
CA LYS A 345 -27.53 -23.70 -16.68
C LYS A 345 -26.51 -23.15 -15.67
N ASN A 346 -26.91 -22.16 -14.88
CA ASN A 346 -26.07 -21.57 -13.83
C ASN A 346 -25.72 -22.60 -12.75
N LEU A 347 -26.67 -23.42 -12.32
CA LEU A 347 -26.42 -24.53 -11.40
C LEU A 347 -25.40 -25.53 -11.98
N ALA A 348 -25.53 -25.90 -13.26
CA ALA A 348 -24.61 -26.82 -13.91
C ALA A 348 -23.18 -26.25 -14.01
N GLY A 349 -23.03 -24.99 -14.44
CA GLY A 349 -21.73 -24.31 -14.53
C GLY A 349 -21.07 -24.13 -13.15
N ALA A 350 -21.83 -23.64 -12.17
CA ALA A 350 -21.35 -23.44 -10.79
C ALA A 350 -20.96 -24.77 -10.12
N ALA A 351 -21.78 -25.82 -10.26
CA ALA A 351 -21.48 -27.14 -9.69
C ALA A 351 -20.26 -27.80 -10.36
N PHE A 352 -20.11 -27.65 -11.69
CA PHE A 352 -18.90 -28.07 -12.39
C PHE A 352 -17.67 -27.32 -11.86
N GLY A 353 -17.76 -26.00 -11.68
CA GLY A 353 -16.69 -25.17 -11.12
C GLY A 353 -16.24 -25.63 -9.73
N VAL A 354 -17.19 -25.96 -8.84
CA VAL A 354 -16.93 -26.53 -7.51
C VAL A 354 -16.14 -27.85 -7.60
N VAL A 355 -16.61 -28.79 -8.42
CA VAL A 355 -16.01 -30.12 -8.55
C VAL A 355 -14.64 -30.05 -9.19
N TYR A 356 -14.49 -29.28 -10.27
CA TYR A 356 -13.24 -29.13 -11.02
C TYR A 356 -12.14 -28.49 -10.15
N SER A 357 -12.44 -27.34 -9.52
CA SER A 357 -11.47 -26.59 -8.74
C SER A 357 -10.99 -27.36 -7.51
N ALA A 358 -11.89 -28.07 -6.81
CA ALA A 358 -11.53 -28.92 -5.68
C ALA A 358 -10.69 -30.13 -6.12
N ALA A 359 -11.09 -30.83 -7.19
CA ALA A 359 -10.40 -32.02 -7.67
C ALA A 359 -8.99 -31.71 -8.21
N VAL A 360 -8.85 -30.69 -9.06
CA VAL A 360 -7.55 -30.30 -9.63
C VAL A 360 -6.64 -29.72 -8.55
N THR A 361 -7.15 -28.95 -7.59
CA THR A 361 -6.36 -28.48 -6.44
C THR A 361 -5.83 -29.62 -5.59
N ALA A 362 -6.62 -30.68 -5.39
CA ALA A 362 -6.15 -31.88 -4.70
C ALA A 362 -5.01 -32.56 -5.47
N VAL A 363 -5.12 -32.69 -6.81
CA VAL A 363 -4.05 -33.23 -7.66
C VAL A 363 -2.78 -32.37 -7.56
N ILE A 364 -2.88 -31.04 -7.68
CA ILE A 364 -1.73 -30.12 -7.53
C ILE A 364 -1.06 -30.33 -6.17
N PHE A 365 -1.83 -30.35 -5.07
CA PHE A 365 -1.29 -30.57 -3.72
C PHE A 365 -0.55 -31.91 -3.62
N PHE A 366 -1.11 -33.00 -4.13
CA PHE A 366 -0.46 -34.31 -4.06
C PHE A 366 0.81 -34.37 -4.91
N LEU A 367 0.83 -33.78 -6.11
CA LEU A 367 2.02 -33.70 -6.96
C LEU A 367 3.13 -32.86 -6.30
N MET A 368 2.82 -31.67 -5.79
CA MET A 368 3.79 -30.82 -5.08
C MET A 368 4.33 -31.49 -3.81
N ARG A 369 3.50 -32.25 -3.10
CA ARG A 369 3.89 -33.02 -1.91
C ARG A 369 4.90 -34.14 -2.19
N LEU A 370 5.06 -34.59 -3.45
CA LEU A 370 6.11 -35.54 -3.83
C LEU A 370 7.51 -34.91 -3.82
N VAL A 371 7.61 -33.61 -4.11
CA VAL A 371 8.89 -32.90 -4.28
C VAL A 371 9.21 -31.92 -3.16
N MET A 372 8.21 -31.46 -2.38
CA MET A 372 8.42 -30.55 -1.26
C MET A 372 7.43 -30.72 -0.10
N ARG A 373 7.80 -30.15 1.06
CA ARG A 373 6.90 -30.04 2.22
C ARG A 373 5.91 -28.90 1.99
N MET A 374 4.62 -29.15 2.16
CA MET A 374 3.58 -28.12 2.00
C MET A 374 3.34 -27.30 3.28
N ARG A 375 3.48 -27.91 4.46
CA ARG A 375 3.26 -27.28 5.78
C ARG A 375 4.59 -26.85 6.44
N VAL A 376 4.55 -25.81 7.28
CA VAL A 376 5.66 -25.44 8.19
C VAL A 376 5.87 -26.51 9.28
N SER A 377 6.91 -26.39 10.12
CA SER A 377 7.02 -27.26 11.31
C SER A 377 6.07 -26.80 12.42
N GLU A 378 5.74 -27.71 13.34
CA GLU A 378 4.85 -27.42 14.48
C GLU A 378 5.40 -26.32 15.40
N GLU A 379 6.73 -26.23 15.54
CA GLU A 379 7.44 -25.15 16.22
C GLU A 379 7.21 -23.78 15.53
N GLN A 380 7.40 -23.72 14.20
CA GLN A 380 7.18 -22.51 13.40
C GLN A 380 5.72 -22.05 13.40
N GLU A 381 4.77 -22.99 13.41
CA GLU A 381 3.34 -22.70 13.45
C GLU A 381 2.89 -22.10 14.80
N LEU A 382 3.44 -22.62 15.91
CA LEU A 382 3.13 -22.15 17.26
C LEU A 382 3.73 -20.76 17.53
N GLU A 383 5.03 -20.57 17.24
CA GLU A 383 5.72 -19.30 17.47
C GLU A 383 5.27 -18.18 16.51
N GLY A 384 5.02 -18.53 15.25
CA GLY A 384 4.61 -17.61 14.19
C GLY A 384 5.49 -17.70 12.95
N VAL A 385 4.87 -17.50 11.79
CA VAL A 385 5.48 -17.74 10.49
C VAL A 385 6.29 -16.51 10.00
N ASP A 386 5.99 -15.30 10.46
CA ASP A 386 6.64 -14.05 9.99
C ASP A 386 8.16 -14.10 10.12
N LEU A 387 8.66 -14.31 11.36
CA LEU A 387 10.09 -14.41 11.65
C LEU A 387 10.75 -15.60 10.95
N HIS A 388 9.99 -16.66 10.66
CA HIS A 388 10.49 -17.91 10.11
C HIS A 388 10.52 -17.97 8.57
N CYS A 389 9.68 -17.19 7.88
CA CYS A 389 9.66 -17.10 6.42
C CYS A 389 10.31 -15.82 5.89
N HIS A 390 10.26 -14.73 6.65
CA HIS A 390 10.67 -13.39 6.19
C HIS A 390 11.76 -12.73 7.07
N SER A 391 12.14 -13.35 8.19
CA SER A 391 13.00 -12.73 9.23
C SER A 391 12.42 -11.45 9.87
N GLU A 392 11.16 -11.14 9.60
CA GLU A 392 10.48 -9.88 9.93
C GLU A 392 9.51 -10.02 11.12
N VAL A 393 9.08 -8.87 11.65
CA VAL A 393 7.98 -8.75 12.63
C VAL A 393 7.09 -7.58 12.23
N ALA A 394 5.77 -7.73 12.34
CA ALA A 394 4.81 -6.72 11.87
C ALA A 394 5.00 -5.33 12.51
N TYR A 395 5.38 -5.30 13.78
CA TYR A 395 5.57 -4.09 14.57
C TYR A 395 6.93 -4.09 15.29
N GLY A 396 7.64 -2.97 15.25
CA GLY A 396 8.90 -2.78 15.96
C GLY A 396 8.71 -2.83 17.48
N LYS A 397 9.44 -3.71 18.18
CA LYS A 397 9.35 -3.83 19.64
C LYS A 397 10.13 -2.72 20.34
N ASN A 398 9.42 -1.94 21.16
CA ASN A 398 10.01 -1.00 22.12
C ASN A 398 11.03 -1.72 23.04
N GLU A 399 12.13 -1.03 23.38
CA GLU A 399 13.40 -1.58 23.88
C GLU A 399 13.35 -2.37 25.21
N ASN A 400 12.23 -2.36 25.94
CA ASN A 400 12.13 -2.85 27.32
C ASN A 400 12.09 -4.38 27.47
N SER A 401 12.09 -5.18 26.41
CA SER A 401 12.31 -6.63 26.51
C SER A 401 13.78 -6.97 26.31
N GLY A 402 14.54 -7.06 27.41
CA GLY A 402 16.00 -7.30 27.45
C GLY A 402 16.48 -8.67 26.95
N LYS A 403 16.18 -9.01 25.70
CA LYS A 403 16.78 -10.07 24.89
C LYS A 403 17.03 -9.50 23.49
N PRO A 404 18.22 -9.63 22.90
CA PRO A 404 18.45 -9.18 21.54
C PRO A 404 17.60 -9.99 20.55
N ASN A 405 17.09 -9.33 19.50
CA ASN A 405 16.50 -9.99 18.35
C ASN A 405 17.61 -10.62 17.50
N ALA A 406 17.34 -11.75 16.82
CA ALA A 406 18.35 -12.50 16.05
C ALA A 406 19.05 -11.67 14.95
N PHE A 407 18.41 -10.61 14.45
CA PHE A 407 19.00 -9.62 13.54
C PHE A 407 20.31 -8.99 14.07
N GLY A 408 20.48 -8.91 15.40
CA GLY A 408 21.69 -8.37 16.03
C GLY A 408 22.91 -9.31 15.99
N GLU A 409 22.73 -10.62 15.90
CA GLU A 409 23.86 -11.56 15.91
C GLU A 409 24.62 -11.57 14.57
N HIS A 410 23.96 -11.22 13.46
CA HIS A 410 24.61 -11.10 12.16
C HIS A 410 25.36 -9.78 11.95
N SER A 411 25.00 -8.69 12.64
CA SER A 411 25.69 -7.39 12.53
C SER A 411 26.89 -7.23 13.47
N GLN A 412 26.89 -7.87 14.65
CA GLN A 412 27.90 -7.67 15.69
C GLN A 412 29.29 -8.32 15.44
N ARG A 413 29.63 -8.70 14.20
CA ARG A 413 30.91 -9.37 13.89
C ARG A 413 32.12 -8.45 13.66
N PHE A 414 31.96 -7.14 13.86
CA PHE A 414 33.07 -6.18 13.85
C PHE A 414 33.10 -5.37 15.15
N LYS A 415 34.17 -5.57 15.93
CA LYS A 415 34.56 -4.68 17.03
C LYS A 415 35.67 -3.74 16.54
N PRO A 416 35.48 -2.42 16.60
CA PRO A 416 36.59 -1.47 16.65
C PRO A 416 37.06 -1.37 18.11
N GLU A 417 38.28 -1.79 18.40
CA GLU A 417 38.88 -1.63 19.73
C GLU A 417 39.81 -0.39 19.76
N GLU A 418 39.61 0.45 20.79
CA GLU A 418 40.54 1.44 21.36
C GLU A 418 41.15 2.58 20.49
N ALA A 419 40.69 3.82 20.72
CA ALA A 419 41.53 5.04 20.80
C ALA A 419 40.75 6.20 21.51
N PRO A 420 41.41 7.19 22.15
CA PRO A 420 40.81 7.86 23.31
C PRO A 420 40.41 9.34 23.17
N THR A 421 39.75 9.83 24.23
CA THR A 421 39.27 11.18 24.53
C THR A 421 40.26 12.33 24.28
N LEU A 422 39.74 13.49 23.87
CA LEU A 422 40.11 14.78 24.49
C LEU A 422 39.02 15.84 24.30
N LEU A 423 38.59 16.43 25.42
CA LEU A 423 37.57 17.47 25.52
C LEU A 423 38.19 18.69 26.22
N THR A 424 38.32 19.84 25.56
CA THR A 424 38.55 21.12 26.25
C THR A 424 38.22 22.35 25.39
N SER A 425 37.68 23.37 26.07
CA SER A 425 37.69 24.80 25.72
C SER A 425 37.20 25.26 24.33
N CYS A 426 36.02 25.89 24.32
CA CYS A 426 35.84 27.23 23.71
C CYS A 426 34.55 27.96 24.18
N GLU A 427 34.30 27.99 25.50
CA GLU A 427 33.27 28.86 26.09
C GLU A 427 33.75 30.33 26.13
N SER A 428 33.66 31.06 25.02
CA SER A 428 34.02 32.50 25.01
C SER A 428 33.29 33.39 24.00
N ILE A 429 32.37 32.87 23.18
CA ILE A 429 31.67 33.64 22.11
C ILE A 429 30.14 33.62 22.32
N LEU A 430 29.68 34.01 23.51
CA LEU A 430 28.25 34.11 23.87
C LEU A 430 27.89 35.41 24.61
N SER A 431 28.65 36.50 24.42
CA SER A 431 28.47 37.75 25.17
C SER A 431 28.49 39.04 24.34
N SER A 432 27.85 39.07 23.16
CA SER A 432 27.38 40.36 22.58
C SER A 432 26.40 40.24 21.39
N ARG A 433 25.08 40.26 21.68
CA ARG A 433 24.05 41.22 21.18
C ARG A 433 22.64 40.59 21.09
N PRO A 434 21.62 41.18 21.76
CA PRO A 434 20.22 41.01 21.39
C PRO A 434 19.82 41.95 20.22
N LYS A 435 18.54 41.90 19.81
CA LYS A 435 17.88 42.70 18.74
C LYS A 435 18.18 42.25 17.30
N PHE A 436 17.59 41.11 16.90
CA PHE A 436 17.42 40.76 15.48
C PHE A 436 16.13 39.95 15.18
N LEU A 437 15.45 39.37 16.17
CA LEU A 437 14.22 38.58 15.92
C LEU A 437 13.02 39.45 15.55
N ASP A 438 12.79 40.55 16.27
CA ASP A 438 11.59 41.39 16.14
C ASP A 438 11.38 41.88 14.68
N ALA A 439 12.48 42.31 14.04
CA ALA A 439 12.47 42.79 12.66
C ALA A 439 12.14 41.70 11.62
N ALA A 440 12.32 40.41 11.95
CA ALA A 440 12.05 39.31 11.04
C ALA A 440 10.55 38.97 10.95
N GLN A 441 9.79 39.16 12.03
CA GLN A 441 8.34 38.87 12.04
C GLN A 441 7.54 39.96 11.32
N ASP A 442 7.86 41.24 11.57
CA ASP A 442 7.22 42.38 10.88
C ASP A 442 7.44 42.33 9.36
N SER A 443 8.63 41.91 8.93
CA SER A 443 9.00 41.82 7.50
C SER A 443 8.11 40.83 6.73
N ILE A 444 7.77 39.68 7.33
CA ILE A 444 6.94 38.65 6.69
C ILE A 444 5.49 39.15 6.55
N LEU A 445 4.94 39.75 7.61
CA LEU A 445 3.58 40.29 7.58
C LEU A 445 3.45 41.46 6.59
N ALA A 446 4.46 42.33 6.52
CA ALA A 446 4.53 43.41 5.53
C ALA A 446 4.53 42.89 4.08
N CYS A 447 5.27 41.81 3.78
CA CYS A 447 5.25 41.19 2.46
C CYS A 447 3.85 40.64 2.07
N PHE A 448 3.18 39.92 2.98
CA PHE A 448 1.82 39.39 2.70
C PHE A 448 0.79 40.50 2.43
N ILE A 449 0.85 41.60 3.18
CA ILE A 449 -0.02 42.77 2.99
C ILE A 449 0.32 43.52 1.69
N ALA A 450 1.61 43.66 1.35
CA ALA A 450 2.04 44.31 0.11
C ALA A 450 1.56 43.56 -1.14
N VAL A 451 1.61 42.23 -1.15
CA VAL A 451 1.11 41.39 -2.26
C VAL A 451 -0.40 41.59 -2.46
N HIS A 452 -1.20 41.52 -1.39
CA HIS A 452 -2.66 41.73 -1.47
C HIS A 452 -3.02 43.15 -1.93
N CYS A 453 -2.35 44.18 -1.39
CA CYS A 453 -2.57 45.57 -1.78
C CYS A 453 -2.11 45.89 -3.22
N SER A 454 -1.18 45.12 -3.78
CA SER A 454 -0.77 45.23 -5.19
C SER A 454 -1.81 44.61 -6.11
N ALA A 455 -2.23 43.36 -5.82
CA ALA A 455 -3.26 42.65 -6.59
C ALA A 455 -4.61 43.39 -6.62
N ALA A 456 -5.02 43.98 -5.49
CA ALA A 456 -6.24 44.78 -5.40
C ALA A 456 -6.18 46.07 -6.25
N LYS A 457 -4.98 46.61 -6.52
CA LYS A 457 -4.79 47.80 -7.36
C LYS A 457 -4.69 47.48 -8.85
N THR A 458 -4.08 46.37 -9.24
CA THR A 458 -4.09 45.94 -10.64
C THR A 458 -5.49 45.53 -11.10
N ALA A 459 -6.29 44.85 -10.26
CA ALA A 459 -7.65 44.44 -10.61
C ALA A 459 -8.59 45.59 -11.05
N ALA A 460 -8.29 46.84 -10.67
CA ALA A 460 -9.12 48.00 -10.98
C ALA A 460 -8.97 48.55 -12.42
N THR A 461 -8.00 48.08 -13.21
CA THR A 461 -7.64 48.70 -14.51
C THR A 461 -7.66 47.76 -15.73
N TRP A 462 -8.21 46.54 -15.63
CA TRP A 462 -8.20 45.58 -16.75
C TRP A 462 -9.40 45.75 -17.70
N PRO A 463 -9.19 45.60 -19.02
CA PRO A 463 -10.27 45.57 -20.00
C PRO A 463 -11.12 44.30 -19.87
N ARG A 464 -12.44 44.43 -19.95
CA ARG A 464 -13.41 43.30 -19.86
C ARG A 464 -13.54 42.52 -21.17
N SER A 465 -12.45 42.01 -21.71
CA SER A 465 -12.43 41.22 -22.96
C SER A 465 -12.31 39.71 -22.68
N SER A 466 -13.21 39.18 -21.86
CA SER A 466 -13.24 37.76 -21.43
C SER A 466 -13.99 36.84 -22.42
N ILE A 467 -13.81 37.06 -23.72
CA ILE A 467 -14.64 36.44 -24.78
C ILE A 467 -13.85 35.39 -25.59
N GLY A 468 -12.58 35.65 -25.92
CA GLY A 468 -11.76 34.72 -26.73
C GLY A 468 -11.28 33.44 -26.01
N PHE A 469 -11.69 33.19 -24.77
CA PHE A 469 -11.27 31.99 -24.02
C PHE A 469 -11.92 30.69 -24.53
N PHE A 470 -13.12 30.79 -25.12
CA PHE A 470 -13.90 29.63 -25.53
C PHE A 470 -13.72 29.25 -27.01
N GLU A 471 -13.03 30.07 -27.80
CA GLU A 471 -12.85 29.88 -29.26
C GLU A 471 -11.90 28.70 -29.61
N GLY A 472 -11.32 28.03 -28.60
CA GLY A 472 -10.44 26.86 -28.75
C GLY A 472 -10.99 25.55 -28.17
N MET A 473 -12.28 25.45 -27.80
CA MET A 473 -12.84 24.21 -27.22
C MET A 473 -13.39 23.20 -28.27
N GLU A 474 -13.46 23.57 -29.54
CA GLU A 474 -13.90 22.65 -30.60
C GLU A 474 -12.84 21.56 -30.83
N GLY A 475 -13.19 20.31 -30.47
CA GLY A 475 -12.33 19.13 -30.63
C GLY A 475 -11.90 18.43 -29.34
N LEU A 476 -12.24 18.95 -28.15
CA LEU A 476 -11.95 18.27 -26.88
C LEU A 476 -12.73 16.96 -26.73
N ASN A 477 -12.01 15.87 -26.42
CA ASN A 477 -12.59 14.56 -26.18
C ASN A 477 -12.89 14.36 -24.67
N ASN A 478 -14.16 14.14 -24.34
CA ASN A 478 -14.63 13.92 -22.98
C ASN A 478 -13.99 12.69 -22.30
N GLY A 479 -13.69 11.64 -23.06
CA GLY A 479 -13.03 10.43 -22.54
C GLY A 479 -11.59 10.69 -22.13
N ASP A 480 -10.84 11.43 -22.95
CA ASP A 480 -9.46 11.82 -22.63
C ASP A 480 -9.43 12.82 -21.47
N THR A 481 -10.37 13.77 -21.44
CA THR A 481 -10.50 14.73 -20.32
C THR A 481 -10.83 14.01 -19.01
N ALA A 482 -11.72 13.01 -19.03
CA ALA A 482 -12.00 12.17 -17.87
C ALA A 482 -10.79 11.31 -17.46
N TRP A 483 -10.05 10.75 -18.43
CA TRP A 483 -8.82 9.99 -18.16
C TRP A 483 -7.74 10.84 -17.49
N MET A 484 -7.53 12.08 -17.94
CA MET A 484 -6.56 13.00 -17.33
C MET A 484 -6.97 13.40 -15.91
N ALA A 485 -8.26 13.68 -15.67
CA ALA A 485 -8.77 13.97 -14.33
C ALA A 485 -8.60 12.77 -13.37
N MET A 486 -8.92 11.55 -13.82
CA MET A 486 -8.71 10.32 -13.04
C MET A 486 -7.22 10.03 -12.81
N SER A 487 -6.38 10.25 -13.82
CA SER A 487 -4.92 10.06 -13.75
C SER A 487 -4.31 10.99 -12.70
N CYS A 488 -4.63 12.28 -12.73
CA CYS A 488 -4.15 13.24 -11.74
C CYS A 488 -4.63 12.91 -10.31
N ALA A 489 -5.86 12.39 -10.15
CA ALA A 489 -6.33 11.90 -8.85
C ALA A 489 -5.56 10.64 -8.37
N LEU A 490 -5.27 9.70 -9.26
CA LEU A 490 -4.45 8.51 -8.99
C LEU A 490 -3.02 8.87 -8.60
N VAL A 491 -2.38 9.83 -9.29
CA VAL A 491 -1.04 10.32 -8.93
C VAL A 491 -1.07 11.05 -7.60
N LEU A 492 -2.07 11.90 -7.33
CA LEU A 492 -2.17 12.59 -6.05
C LEU A 492 -2.27 11.60 -4.86
N PHE A 493 -2.97 10.48 -5.07
CA PHE A 493 -3.09 9.37 -4.10
C PHE A 493 -1.76 8.65 -3.81
N MET A 494 -0.75 8.77 -4.67
CA MET A 494 0.62 8.28 -4.40
C MET A 494 1.29 9.04 -3.24
N THR A 495 0.85 10.26 -2.89
CA THR A 495 1.48 11.02 -1.79
C THR A 495 1.15 10.43 -0.41
N PRO A 496 -0.11 10.07 -0.08
CA PRO A 496 -0.43 9.13 1.00
C PRO A 496 0.34 7.81 0.91
N GLY A 497 0.55 7.28 -0.30
CA GLY A 497 1.37 6.07 -0.53
C GLY A 497 2.80 6.21 -0.02
N LEU A 498 3.51 7.28 -0.41
CA LEU A 498 4.85 7.61 0.10
C LEU A 498 4.84 7.85 1.62
N ALA A 499 3.82 8.53 2.14
CA ALA A 499 3.68 8.79 3.57
C ALA A 499 3.60 7.47 4.37
N PHE A 500 2.76 6.51 3.97
CA PHE A 500 2.71 5.19 4.61
C PHE A 500 3.98 4.37 4.38
N PHE A 501 4.54 4.38 3.16
CA PHE A 501 5.75 3.62 2.82
C PHE A 501 6.94 4.07 3.66
N TYR A 502 7.26 5.36 3.66
CA TYR A 502 8.36 5.91 4.45
C TYR A 502 8.05 5.90 5.96
N GLY A 503 6.79 6.16 6.36
CA GLY A 503 6.35 6.12 7.75
C GLY A 503 6.49 4.75 8.41
N GLY A 504 6.24 3.66 7.67
CA GLY A 504 6.43 2.29 8.19
C GLY A 504 7.89 1.87 8.37
N LEU A 505 8.81 2.47 7.61
CA LEU A 505 10.25 2.16 7.61
C LEU A 505 11.07 2.92 8.67
N VAL A 506 10.56 4.02 9.21
CA VAL A 506 11.23 4.80 10.29
C VAL A 506 10.83 4.31 11.69
N ARG A 507 11.57 4.76 12.72
CA ARG A 507 11.24 4.51 14.15
C ARG A 507 9.89 5.13 14.54
N ASP A 508 9.27 4.59 15.58
CA ASP A 508 7.98 5.05 16.13
C ASP A 508 7.96 6.52 16.59
N SER A 509 9.12 7.08 16.93
CA SER A 509 9.30 8.50 17.30
C SER A 509 9.55 9.46 16.10
N ASN A 510 9.44 8.96 14.86
CA ASN A 510 9.70 9.74 13.64
C ASN A 510 8.65 9.54 12.52
N ILE A 511 7.57 8.80 12.77
CA ILE A 511 6.54 8.49 11.77
C ILE A 511 5.75 9.75 11.40
N VAL A 512 5.28 10.53 12.39
CA VAL A 512 4.42 11.71 12.16
C VAL A 512 5.15 12.71 11.29
N ASN A 513 6.41 13.04 11.61
CA ASN A 513 7.21 13.96 10.84
C ASN A 513 7.51 13.44 9.43
N THR A 514 7.77 12.14 9.28
CA THR A 514 8.05 11.52 7.97
C THR A 514 6.81 11.55 7.06
N MET A 515 5.64 11.20 7.60
CA MET A 515 4.36 11.34 6.91
C MET A 515 4.06 12.81 6.57
N MET A 516 4.25 13.73 7.51
CA MET A 516 4.02 15.16 7.29
C MET A 516 4.94 15.75 6.23
N MET A 517 6.21 15.32 6.11
CA MET A 517 7.10 15.76 5.03
C MET A 517 6.66 15.28 3.64
N SER A 518 5.94 14.16 3.54
CA SER A 518 5.29 13.74 2.30
C SER A 518 4.02 14.57 2.05
N ILE A 519 3.09 14.62 3.02
CA ILE A 519 1.79 15.31 2.83
C ILE A 519 1.93 16.82 2.61
N ILE A 520 2.92 17.49 3.21
CA ILE A 520 3.11 18.94 3.03
C ILE A 520 3.53 19.33 1.61
N SER A 521 4.11 18.42 0.81
CA SER A 521 4.43 18.72 -0.59
C SER A 521 3.17 18.90 -1.44
N MET A 522 2.05 18.25 -1.10
CA MET A 522 0.77 18.42 -1.79
C MET A 522 0.36 19.90 -1.77
N GLY A 523 0.35 20.53 -0.60
CA GLY A 523 -0.01 21.94 -0.47
C GLY A 523 1.03 22.88 -1.07
N LEU A 524 2.30 22.71 -0.69
CA LEU A 524 3.36 23.65 -1.07
C LEU A 524 3.72 23.58 -2.56
N THR A 525 3.80 22.37 -3.13
CA THR A 525 4.14 22.22 -4.55
C THR A 525 2.98 22.62 -5.46
N THR A 526 1.72 22.31 -5.13
CA THR A 526 0.55 22.76 -5.93
C THR A 526 0.52 24.29 -6.04
N ILE A 527 0.70 25.01 -4.92
CA ILE A 527 0.72 26.48 -4.92
C ILE A 527 1.92 27.02 -5.72
N THR A 528 3.08 26.37 -5.60
CA THR A 528 4.29 26.76 -6.36
C THR A 528 4.14 26.53 -7.87
N TRP A 529 3.50 25.42 -8.26
CA TRP A 529 3.22 25.07 -9.65
C TRP A 529 2.20 26.02 -10.29
N LEU A 530 1.12 26.32 -9.58
CA LEU A 530 0.05 27.21 -10.05
C LEU A 530 0.51 28.67 -10.26
N ILE A 531 1.45 29.16 -9.43
CA ILE A 531 1.93 30.56 -9.52
C ILE A 531 3.09 30.71 -10.52
N PHE A 532 3.95 29.70 -10.67
CA PHE A 532 5.16 29.78 -11.49
C PHE A 532 5.38 28.57 -12.38
N GLY A 533 5.24 27.36 -11.83
CA GLY A 533 5.79 26.14 -12.42
C GLY A 533 5.22 25.75 -13.78
N PHE A 534 3.91 25.90 -14.01
CA PHE A 534 3.30 25.58 -15.31
C PHE A 534 3.85 26.49 -16.42
N SER A 535 3.71 27.81 -16.28
CA SER A 535 4.19 28.77 -17.29
C SER A 535 5.70 28.72 -17.50
N TRP A 536 6.51 28.60 -16.43
CA TRP A 536 7.96 28.46 -16.58
C TRP A 536 8.41 27.12 -17.18
N SER A 537 7.51 26.13 -17.27
CA SER A 537 7.74 24.89 -17.99
C SER A 537 7.34 24.99 -19.47
N PHE A 538 6.18 25.57 -19.77
CA PHE A 538 5.53 25.40 -21.07
C PHE A 538 5.32 26.68 -21.91
N ASP A 539 5.49 27.88 -21.35
CA ASP A 539 5.48 29.14 -22.11
C ASP A 539 6.90 29.50 -22.62
N GLU A 540 7.03 30.53 -23.48
CA GLU A 540 8.34 31.05 -23.89
C GLU A 540 9.19 31.46 -22.66
N TRP A 541 10.41 30.93 -22.55
CA TRP A 541 11.21 31.01 -21.34
C TRP A 541 11.62 32.45 -21.00
N GLY A 542 10.98 33.02 -19.98
CA GLY A 542 11.16 34.42 -19.58
C GLY A 542 9.98 35.34 -19.90
N ALA A 543 8.92 34.83 -20.54
CA ALA A 543 7.62 35.51 -20.55
C ALA A 543 7.16 35.76 -19.10
N GLY A 544 7.01 37.04 -18.75
CA GLY A 544 6.81 37.44 -17.36
C GLY A 544 5.48 37.00 -16.75
N LEU A 545 5.39 37.07 -15.41
CA LEU A 545 4.27 36.67 -14.53
C LEU A 545 2.86 37.26 -14.87
N THR A 546 2.78 38.07 -15.92
CA THR A 546 1.65 38.93 -16.33
C THR A 546 0.45 38.21 -16.94
N PHE A 547 0.54 36.91 -17.27
CA PHE A 547 -0.53 36.19 -18.00
C PHE A 547 -1.13 34.98 -17.26
N ALA A 548 -0.32 34.24 -16.49
CA ALA A 548 -0.67 32.91 -15.96
C ALA A 548 -1.86 32.87 -14.99
N ILE A 549 -1.93 33.81 -14.05
CA ILE A 549 -2.67 33.65 -12.78
C ILE A 549 -4.20 33.54 -12.95
N PHE A 550 -4.78 34.03 -14.06
CA PHE A 550 -6.24 34.13 -14.23
C PHE A 550 -6.83 33.40 -15.45
N GLN A 551 -6.02 32.89 -16.39
CA GLN A 551 -6.54 32.20 -17.58
C GLN A 551 -6.59 30.66 -17.43
N MET A 552 -5.83 30.06 -16.51
CA MET A 552 -5.51 28.62 -16.55
C MET A 552 -5.98 27.80 -15.34
N THR A 553 -6.95 28.29 -14.55
CA THR A 553 -7.33 27.69 -13.24
C THR A 553 -7.85 26.25 -13.28
N PHE A 554 -8.28 25.71 -14.43
CA PHE A 554 -8.61 24.29 -14.58
C PHE A 554 -7.43 23.47 -15.13
N ALA A 555 -6.77 23.97 -16.18
CA ALA A 555 -5.64 23.30 -16.83
C ALA A 555 -4.43 23.10 -15.89
N ALA A 556 -4.08 24.12 -15.10
CA ALA A 556 -2.95 24.05 -14.15
C ALA A 556 -3.23 23.16 -12.91
N TRP A 557 -4.47 22.71 -12.71
CA TRP A 557 -4.86 21.77 -11.64
C TRP A 557 -4.92 20.31 -12.10
N CYS A 558 -5.39 20.07 -13.33
CA CYS A 558 -5.54 18.71 -13.89
C CYS A 558 -4.34 18.28 -14.76
N ASP A 559 -3.16 18.86 -14.51
CA ASP A 559 -1.91 18.58 -15.22
C ASP A 559 -1.08 17.48 -14.50
N VAL A 560 -0.56 16.53 -15.29
CA VAL A 560 0.36 15.49 -14.82
C VAL A 560 1.69 16.09 -14.35
N GLY A 561 2.17 17.19 -14.97
CA GLY A 561 3.35 17.92 -14.52
C GLY A 561 3.25 18.43 -13.08
N CYS A 562 2.08 18.99 -12.71
CA CYS A 562 1.74 19.40 -11.34
C CYS A 562 1.82 18.25 -10.34
N THR A 563 1.12 17.15 -10.63
CA THR A 563 1.03 16.01 -9.71
C THR A 563 2.36 15.25 -9.62
N ALA A 564 3.10 15.14 -10.72
CA ALA A 564 4.46 14.63 -10.75
C ALA A 564 5.44 15.51 -9.93
N ALA A 565 5.26 16.83 -9.88
CA ALA A 565 6.07 17.73 -9.05
C ALA A 565 5.86 17.48 -7.54
N ILE A 566 4.61 17.21 -7.13
CA ILE A 566 4.25 16.87 -5.74
C ILE A 566 5.00 15.60 -5.29
N ILE A 567 5.03 14.59 -6.17
CA ILE A 567 5.73 13.31 -5.94
C ILE A 567 7.24 13.47 -5.98
N ALA A 568 7.80 14.23 -6.93
CA ALA A 568 9.23 14.53 -7.01
C ALA A 568 9.73 15.21 -5.72
N ALA A 569 8.97 16.16 -5.18
CA ALA A 569 9.26 16.79 -3.89
C ALA A 569 9.15 15.78 -2.73
N ALA A 570 8.07 14.97 -2.69
CA ALA A 570 7.85 14.01 -1.61
C ALA A 570 8.93 12.91 -1.52
N ILE A 571 9.49 12.45 -2.64
CA ILE A 571 10.60 11.49 -2.69
C ILE A 571 11.81 11.97 -1.88
N ILE A 572 12.10 13.28 -1.90
CA ILE A 572 13.26 13.85 -1.21
C ILE A 572 13.15 13.67 0.31
N SER A 573 11.92 13.66 0.86
CA SER A 573 11.69 13.47 2.31
C SER A 573 12.35 12.20 2.85
N GLY A 574 12.27 11.09 2.09
CA GLY A 574 12.69 9.76 2.54
C GLY A 574 14.20 9.63 2.78
N ALA A 575 15.03 10.36 2.03
CA ALA A 575 16.48 10.35 2.25
C ALA A 575 16.91 11.18 3.47
N VAL A 576 16.11 12.17 3.87
CA VAL A 576 16.46 13.17 4.91
C VAL A 576 15.73 12.99 6.24
N VAL A 577 14.97 11.89 6.37
CA VAL A 577 14.24 11.51 7.58
C VAL A 577 15.11 11.54 8.84
N GLU A 578 14.42 11.76 9.97
CA GLU A 578 14.96 11.83 11.33
C GLU A 578 15.96 12.98 11.59
N ARG A 579 16.50 13.66 10.55
CA ARG A 579 17.57 14.67 10.73
C ARG A 579 17.32 16.06 10.14
N ILE A 580 16.51 16.24 9.10
CA ILE A 580 16.15 17.60 8.64
C ILE A 580 15.06 18.20 9.56
N ARG A 581 15.11 19.52 9.79
CA ARG A 581 14.00 20.22 10.47
C ARG A 581 12.81 20.38 9.53
N PHE A 582 11.60 20.08 9.98
CA PHE A 582 10.38 20.17 9.15
C PHE A 582 10.24 21.51 8.40
N SER A 583 10.46 22.64 9.08
CA SER A 583 10.39 23.98 8.46
C SER A 583 11.52 24.27 7.47
N ALA A 584 12.70 23.66 7.64
CA ALA A 584 13.78 23.75 6.65
C ALA A 584 13.46 22.91 5.41
N TYR A 585 12.87 21.72 5.58
CA TYR A 585 12.38 20.90 4.48
C TYR A 585 11.26 21.60 3.70
N ALA A 586 10.28 22.19 4.39
CA ALA A 586 9.15 22.89 3.78
C ALA A 586 9.59 24.08 2.88
N ILE A 587 10.57 24.88 3.33
CA ILE A 587 11.15 25.95 2.50
C ILE A 587 12.01 25.36 1.37
N PHE A 588 12.77 24.29 1.65
CA PHE A 588 13.63 23.64 0.66
C PHE A 588 12.83 23.16 -0.55
N ILE A 589 11.69 22.47 -0.35
CA ILE A 589 10.93 21.92 -1.49
C ILE A 589 10.35 23.02 -2.40
N VAL A 590 9.93 24.17 -1.87
CA VAL A 590 9.45 25.30 -2.69
C VAL A 590 10.58 25.85 -3.56
N VAL A 591 11.77 26.07 -3.00
CA VAL A 591 12.94 26.54 -3.75
C VAL A 591 13.42 25.49 -4.75
N TRP A 592 13.39 24.21 -4.36
CA TRP A 592 13.80 23.09 -5.21
C TRP A 592 12.87 22.87 -6.41
N VAL A 593 11.54 22.99 -6.25
CA VAL A 593 10.59 22.93 -7.37
C VAL A 593 10.91 24.02 -8.39
N LEU A 594 11.10 25.27 -7.94
CA LEU A 594 11.39 26.40 -8.83
C LEU A 594 12.77 26.34 -9.50
N ALA A 595 13.79 25.80 -8.83
CA ALA A 595 15.18 25.86 -9.29
C ALA A 595 15.73 24.54 -9.85
N VAL A 596 15.04 23.40 -9.67
CA VAL A 596 15.47 22.09 -10.19
C VAL A 596 14.38 21.47 -11.05
N TYR A 597 13.17 21.29 -10.51
CA TYR A 597 12.10 20.58 -11.21
C TYR A 597 11.60 21.34 -12.45
N VAL A 598 11.23 22.61 -12.27
CA VAL A 598 10.67 23.45 -13.35
C VAL A 598 11.64 23.65 -14.53
N PRO A 599 12.95 23.94 -14.32
CA PRO A 599 13.90 24.01 -15.44
C PRO A 599 14.09 22.67 -16.18
N LEU A 600 14.10 21.54 -15.47
CA LEU A 600 14.17 20.21 -16.11
C LEU A 600 12.89 19.90 -16.89
N CYS A 601 11.72 20.23 -16.34
CA CYS A 601 10.44 20.13 -17.01
C CYS A 601 10.44 20.93 -18.33
N HIS A 602 10.90 22.19 -18.31
CA HIS A 602 11.03 23.00 -19.52
C HIS A 602 11.97 22.37 -20.56
N TRP A 603 13.17 21.93 -20.14
CA TRP A 603 14.16 21.39 -21.08
C TRP A 603 13.80 20.02 -21.67
N ILE A 604 12.97 19.22 -21.01
CA ILE A 604 12.70 17.81 -21.35
C ILE A 604 11.27 17.59 -21.86
N TRP A 605 10.28 18.32 -21.35
CA TRP A 605 8.87 18.24 -21.76
C TRP A 605 8.38 19.52 -22.43
N GLY A 606 8.83 20.69 -21.96
CA GLY A 606 8.47 22.02 -22.48
C GLY A 606 9.13 22.42 -23.81
N GLY A 607 9.54 21.46 -24.62
CA GLY A 607 10.15 21.71 -25.93
C GLY A 607 11.56 22.30 -25.93
N GLY A 608 12.22 22.42 -24.76
CA GLY A 608 13.60 22.93 -24.68
C GLY A 608 14.67 21.94 -25.17
N TRP A 609 15.94 22.32 -25.02
CA TRP A 609 17.08 21.71 -25.73
C TRP A 609 17.29 20.18 -25.55
N ILE A 610 16.80 19.55 -24.48
CA ILE A 610 16.89 18.09 -24.30
C ILE A 610 15.80 17.38 -25.10
N ALA A 611 14.60 17.98 -25.19
CA ALA A 611 13.54 17.57 -26.12
C ALA A 611 13.95 17.81 -27.58
N GLU A 612 14.54 18.96 -27.92
CA GLU A 612 15.07 19.24 -29.27
C GLU A 612 16.19 18.26 -29.68
N MET A 613 17.05 17.87 -28.72
CA MET A 613 18.04 16.81 -28.93
C MET A 613 17.37 15.45 -29.22
N GLY A 614 16.11 15.26 -28.82
CA GLY A 614 15.32 14.05 -29.03
C GLY A 614 15.63 12.93 -28.03
N ALA A 615 15.96 13.28 -26.79
CA ALA A 615 15.96 12.30 -25.70
C ALA A 615 14.51 12.00 -25.27
N LYS A 616 14.16 10.73 -25.09
CA LYS A 616 12.83 10.31 -24.66
C LYS A 616 12.77 10.16 -23.15
N ASP A 617 11.84 10.87 -22.52
CA ASP A 617 11.47 10.72 -21.11
C ASP A 617 9.94 10.74 -20.96
N PHE A 618 9.32 9.57 -21.06
CA PHE A 618 7.87 9.40 -21.19
C PHE A 618 7.07 9.96 -20.01
N ALA A 619 7.39 9.53 -18.79
CA ALA A 619 6.65 9.92 -17.57
C ALA A 619 7.55 10.45 -16.43
N GLY A 620 8.83 10.76 -16.68
CA GLY A 620 9.65 11.55 -15.75
C GLY A 620 10.80 10.79 -15.10
N GLY A 621 11.41 9.86 -15.83
CA GLY A 621 12.68 9.26 -15.46
C GLY A 621 13.73 10.29 -15.05
N THR A 622 13.89 11.35 -15.85
CA THR A 622 14.82 12.45 -15.56
C THR A 622 14.15 13.55 -14.74
N VAL A 623 12.97 14.01 -15.17
CA VAL A 623 12.26 15.16 -14.56
C VAL A 623 11.83 14.88 -13.11
N VAL A 624 11.42 13.64 -12.80
CA VAL A 624 10.91 13.24 -11.47
C VAL A 624 11.93 12.39 -10.72
N HIS A 625 12.39 11.27 -11.27
CA HIS A 625 13.13 10.26 -10.49
C HIS A 625 14.63 10.51 -10.33
N ILE A 626 15.35 10.80 -11.43
CA ILE A 626 16.76 11.20 -11.34
C ILE A 626 16.88 12.52 -10.58
N SER A 627 16.03 13.51 -10.86
CA SER A 627 16.09 14.81 -10.19
C SER A 627 15.92 14.68 -8.68
N SER A 628 14.80 14.10 -8.22
CA SER A 628 14.52 13.92 -6.79
C SER A 628 15.53 12.99 -6.13
N GLY A 629 15.89 11.86 -6.75
CA GLY A 629 16.83 10.89 -6.19
C GLY A 629 18.25 11.45 -6.04
N THR A 630 18.75 12.21 -7.00
CA THR A 630 20.10 12.81 -6.92
C THR A 630 20.13 14.05 -6.03
N SER A 631 19.04 14.83 -5.97
CA SER A 631 18.84 15.86 -4.97
C SER A 631 18.77 15.29 -3.55
N ALA A 632 18.07 14.17 -3.37
CA ALA A 632 18.00 13.43 -2.12
C ALA A 632 19.38 12.91 -1.69
N PHE A 633 20.17 12.36 -2.62
CA PHE A 633 21.58 11.98 -2.38
C PHE A 633 22.46 13.17 -1.96
N ALA A 634 22.38 14.28 -2.69
CA ALA A 634 23.15 15.50 -2.40
C ALA A 634 22.78 16.06 -1.02
N LEU A 635 21.49 16.17 -0.73
CA LEU A 635 20.99 16.71 0.54
C LEU A 635 21.30 15.77 1.73
N ALA A 636 21.20 14.45 1.55
CA ALA A 636 21.62 13.45 2.53
C ALA A 636 23.13 13.54 2.83
N SER A 637 23.96 13.70 1.80
CA SER A 637 25.41 13.88 1.91
C SER A 637 25.78 15.17 2.65
N LEU A 638 25.10 16.27 2.33
CA LEU A 638 25.36 17.60 2.91
C LEU A 638 24.82 17.77 4.34
N LEU A 639 23.77 17.02 4.71
CA LEU A 639 23.30 16.90 6.10
C LEU A 639 24.20 15.98 6.94
N GLY A 640 24.81 14.96 6.32
CA GLY A 640 25.58 13.89 6.98
C GLY A 640 24.71 12.74 7.51
N GLU A 641 25.35 11.67 7.97
CA GLU A 641 24.71 10.43 8.47
C GLU A 641 23.87 10.64 9.74
N ARG A 642 22.86 9.81 9.98
CA ARG A 642 22.11 9.74 11.25
C ARG A 642 22.96 9.12 12.37
N LYS A 643 22.77 9.61 13.60
CA LYS A 643 23.52 9.18 14.79
C LYS A 643 23.18 7.74 15.23
N HIS A 644 21.93 7.34 15.08
CA HIS A 644 21.37 6.02 15.44
C HIS A 644 21.20 5.10 14.21
N ARG A 645 21.99 5.28 13.14
CA ARG A 645 21.87 4.55 11.85
C ARG A 645 21.88 3.01 11.99
N ALA A 646 22.56 2.47 13.01
CA ALA A 646 22.62 1.04 13.29
C ALA A 646 21.41 0.48 14.08
N GLU A 647 20.55 1.37 14.58
CA GLU A 647 19.45 1.07 15.52
C GLU A 647 18.07 1.46 14.94
N SER A 648 18.02 2.08 13.75
CA SER A 648 16.77 2.40 13.06
C SER A 648 16.14 1.15 12.45
N PHE A 649 15.27 0.48 13.20
CA PHE A 649 14.40 -0.59 12.70
C PHE A 649 13.04 -0.04 12.23
N PRO A 650 12.43 -0.62 11.18
CA PRO A 650 11.05 -0.34 10.78
C PRO A 650 10.06 -0.52 11.93
N SER A 651 9.13 0.42 12.06
CA SER A 651 8.13 0.43 13.13
C SER A 651 6.85 -0.33 12.77
N ASN A 652 6.46 -0.35 11.49
CA ASN A 652 5.16 -0.89 11.05
C ASN A 652 5.24 -1.39 9.60
N LEU A 653 5.49 -2.68 9.40
CA LEU A 653 5.58 -3.29 8.08
C LEU A 653 4.24 -3.32 7.31
N PRO A 654 3.06 -3.49 7.96
CA PRO A 654 1.78 -3.29 7.29
C PRO A 654 1.66 -1.92 6.58
N PHE A 655 2.17 -0.83 7.16
CA PHE A 655 2.19 0.49 6.49
C PHE A 655 3.10 0.51 5.25
N VAL A 656 4.23 -0.22 5.27
CA VAL A 656 5.10 -0.38 4.08
C VAL A 656 4.35 -1.08 2.95
N ILE A 657 3.58 -2.13 3.28
CA ILE A 657 2.76 -2.87 2.31
C ILE A 657 1.59 -2.02 1.79
N LEU A 658 0.94 -1.23 2.66
CA LEU A 658 -0.10 -0.29 2.24
C LEU A 658 0.45 0.76 1.29
N GLY A 659 1.58 1.36 1.65
CA GLY A 659 2.28 2.35 0.83
C GLY A 659 2.64 1.81 -0.54
N GLY A 660 3.30 0.64 -0.61
CA GLY A 660 3.63 -0.02 -1.87
C GLY A 660 2.41 -0.34 -2.74
N GLY A 661 1.31 -0.79 -2.13
CA GLY A 661 0.04 -1.04 -2.83
C GLY A 661 -0.63 0.23 -3.38
N ILE A 662 -0.66 1.31 -2.59
CA ILE A 662 -1.17 2.62 -3.01
C ILE A 662 -0.31 3.24 -4.13
N LEU A 663 1.02 3.10 -4.03
CA LEU A 663 1.94 3.56 -5.07
C LEU A 663 1.68 2.82 -6.39
N TRP A 664 1.56 1.48 -6.37
CA TRP A 664 1.28 0.70 -7.59
C TRP A 664 -0.09 1.07 -8.20
N LEU A 665 -1.13 1.27 -7.39
CA LEU A 665 -2.41 1.82 -7.85
C LEU A 665 -2.20 3.15 -8.59
N GLY A 666 -1.59 4.13 -7.92
CA GLY A 666 -1.43 5.48 -8.46
C GLY A 666 -0.56 5.55 -9.70
N TRP A 667 0.43 4.66 -9.82
CA TRP A 667 1.29 4.54 -11.01
C TRP A 667 0.53 4.17 -12.30
N THR A 668 -0.68 3.61 -12.18
CA THR A 668 -1.62 3.42 -13.30
C THR A 668 -1.95 4.76 -13.96
N GLY A 669 -2.27 5.77 -13.14
CA GLY A 669 -2.51 7.15 -13.61
C GLY A 669 -1.23 7.91 -13.91
N PHE A 670 -0.12 7.59 -13.24
CA PHE A 670 1.18 8.23 -13.52
C PHE A 670 1.67 7.92 -14.94
N ASN A 671 1.95 6.65 -15.24
CA ASN A 671 2.44 6.27 -16.56
C ASN A 671 1.31 6.28 -17.61
N GLY A 672 0.09 5.85 -17.27
CA GLY A 672 -1.04 5.85 -18.20
C GLY A 672 -1.56 7.26 -18.52
N GLY A 673 -1.45 8.21 -17.60
CA GLY A 673 -1.78 9.62 -17.82
C GLY A 673 -0.77 10.34 -18.71
N SER A 674 0.52 9.95 -18.68
CA SER A 674 1.54 10.47 -19.61
C SER A 674 1.35 10.05 -21.08
N ALA A 675 0.37 9.20 -21.39
CA ALA A 675 -0.10 9.01 -22.77
C ALA A 675 -1.04 10.15 -23.26
N PHE A 676 -1.51 11.01 -22.35
CA PHE A 676 -2.45 12.13 -22.56
C PHE A 676 -3.84 11.80 -23.13
N ALA A 677 -4.01 10.64 -23.77
CA ALA A 677 -5.28 10.13 -24.29
C ALA A 677 -5.55 8.70 -23.80
N ALA A 678 -6.83 8.34 -23.68
CA ALA A 678 -7.28 7.00 -23.34
C ALA A 678 -7.33 6.10 -24.58
N ASN A 679 -6.15 5.72 -25.06
CA ASN A 679 -5.95 4.99 -26.32
C ASN A 679 -5.06 3.73 -26.12
N GLY A 680 -4.53 3.17 -27.21
CA GLY A 680 -3.59 2.04 -27.18
C GLY A 680 -2.26 2.33 -26.47
N ASP A 681 -1.80 3.58 -26.42
CA ASP A 681 -0.56 3.99 -25.77
C ASP A 681 -0.73 4.05 -24.25
N CYS A 682 -1.89 4.53 -23.78
CA CYS A 682 -2.31 4.39 -22.38
C CYS A 682 -2.37 2.90 -21.98
N ALA A 683 -2.99 2.05 -22.79
CA ALA A 683 -3.02 0.61 -22.56
C ALA A 683 -1.61 0.00 -22.51
N LEU A 684 -0.71 0.44 -23.39
CA LEU A 684 0.70 0.03 -23.39
C LEU A 684 1.41 0.45 -22.12
N ALA A 685 1.20 1.69 -21.67
CA ALA A 685 1.78 2.31 -20.48
C ALA A 685 1.29 1.67 -19.17
N VAL A 686 0.02 1.25 -19.08
CA VAL A 686 -0.48 0.48 -17.92
C VAL A 686 0.11 -0.94 -17.95
N ALA A 687 0.17 -1.60 -19.10
CA ALA A 687 0.81 -2.92 -19.21
C ALA A 687 2.29 -2.91 -18.84
N THR A 688 3.08 -1.93 -19.30
CA THR A 688 4.51 -1.77 -18.89
C THR A 688 4.63 -1.64 -17.39
N THR A 689 3.82 -0.77 -16.80
CA THR A 689 3.80 -0.49 -15.35
C THR A 689 3.59 -1.76 -14.52
N TYR A 690 2.56 -2.54 -14.82
CA TYR A 690 2.25 -3.74 -14.02
C TYR A 690 3.27 -4.87 -14.24
N ILE A 691 3.72 -5.08 -15.50
CA ILE A 691 4.69 -6.13 -15.83
C ILE A 691 6.07 -5.85 -15.22
N ALA A 692 6.54 -4.60 -15.29
CA ALA A 692 7.84 -4.22 -14.75
C ALA A 692 7.87 -4.29 -13.21
N ALA A 693 6.81 -3.82 -12.53
CA ALA A 693 6.65 -3.95 -11.08
C ALA A 693 6.63 -5.42 -10.63
N ALA A 694 5.90 -6.29 -11.34
CA ALA A 694 5.86 -7.72 -11.07
C ALA A 694 7.22 -8.41 -11.26
N ALA A 695 7.92 -8.12 -12.36
CA ALA A 695 9.24 -8.68 -12.63
C ALA A 695 10.29 -8.21 -11.60
N ALA A 696 10.24 -6.93 -11.23
CA ALA A 696 11.14 -6.33 -10.25
C ALA A 696 10.91 -6.86 -8.82
N MET A 697 9.64 -7.03 -8.41
CA MET A 697 9.28 -7.71 -7.15
C MET A 697 9.85 -9.13 -7.10
N ILE A 698 9.62 -9.94 -8.14
CA ILE A 698 10.10 -11.34 -8.20
C ILE A 698 11.63 -11.38 -8.16
N MET A 699 12.30 -10.49 -8.90
CA MET A 699 13.76 -10.40 -8.90
C MET A 699 14.29 -10.06 -7.51
N TRP A 700 13.73 -9.05 -6.83
CA TRP A 700 14.18 -8.64 -5.50
C TRP A 700 13.96 -9.74 -4.45
N VAL A 701 12.77 -10.33 -4.41
CA VAL A 701 12.42 -11.49 -3.55
C VAL A 701 13.36 -12.68 -3.79
N THR A 702 13.74 -12.92 -5.05
CA THR A 702 14.67 -13.99 -5.43
C THR A 702 16.10 -13.68 -4.96
N VAL A 703 16.57 -12.45 -5.15
CA VAL A 703 17.92 -12.01 -4.75
C VAL A 703 18.08 -12.02 -3.22
N GLU A 704 17.09 -11.57 -2.46
CA GLU A 704 17.11 -11.69 -0.99
C GLU A 704 17.12 -13.15 -0.53
N ARG A 705 16.30 -14.01 -1.16
CA ARG A 705 16.30 -15.44 -0.85
C ARG A 705 17.64 -16.13 -1.18
N ILE A 706 18.40 -15.63 -2.15
CA ILE A 706 19.75 -16.14 -2.52
C ILE A 706 20.84 -15.59 -1.58
N LEU A 707 20.83 -14.29 -1.28
CA LEU A 707 21.92 -13.61 -0.57
C LEU A 707 21.75 -13.61 0.96
N ASP A 708 20.52 -13.44 1.44
CA ASP A 708 20.20 -13.22 2.86
C ASP A 708 19.39 -14.40 3.45
N GLY A 709 18.91 -15.31 2.59
CA GLY A 709 18.27 -16.56 2.97
C GLY A 709 16.77 -16.47 3.25
N ALA A 710 16.19 -15.28 3.38
CA ALA A 710 14.74 -15.07 3.55
C ALA A 710 14.28 -13.87 2.71
N PRO A 711 13.17 -13.97 1.95
CA PRO A 711 12.60 -12.84 1.22
C PRO A 711 11.77 -11.96 2.17
N THR A 712 12.01 -10.65 2.14
CA THR A 712 11.34 -9.69 3.04
C THR A 712 10.13 -9.02 2.37
N SER A 713 9.19 -8.53 3.18
CA SER A 713 8.06 -7.72 2.71
C SER A 713 8.50 -6.32 2.28
N ILE A 714 9.49 -5.74 2.97
CA ILE A 714 10.18 -4.53 2.52
C ILE A 714 10.77 -4.76 1.12
N GLY A 715 11.50 -5.86 0.91
CA GLY A 715 12.14 -6.18 -0.36
C GLY A 715 11.15 -6.42 -1.49
N ALA A 716 10.01 -7.08 -1.23
CA ALA A 716 8.96 -7.23 -2.23
C ALA A 716 8.35 -5.88 -2.66
N MET A 717 8.18 -4.94 -1.72
CA MET A 717 7.60 -3.63 -2.02
C MET A 717 8.62 -2.64 -2.61
N SER A 718 9.85 -2.59 -2.10
CA SER A 718 10.97 -1.88 -2.73
C SER A 718 11.27 -2.42 -4.13
N GLY A 719 11.14 -3.74 -4.33
CA GLY A 719 11.21 -4.37 -5.65
C GLY A 719 10.11 -3.90 -6.59
N ALA A 720 8.85 -3.90 -6.15
CA ALA A 720 7.74 -3.37 -6.94
C ALA A 720 7.97 -1.88 -7.31
N VAL A 721 8.29 -1.04 -6.32
CA VAL A 721 8.57 0.40 -6.52
C VAL A 721 9.76 0.64 -7.44
N ALA A 722 10.84 -0.15 -7.34
CA ALA A 722 11.93 -0.12 -8.31
C ALA A 722 11.41 -0.38 -9.72
N GLY A 723 10.64 -1.46 -9.94
CA GLY A 723 10.06 -1.77 -11.25
C GLY A 723 9.20 -0.66 -11.84
N LEU A 724 8.38 0.01 -11.01
CA LEU A 724 7.56 1.16 -11.38
C LEU A 724 8.43 2.36 -11.82
N VAL A 725 9.47 2.69 -11.04
CA VAL A 725 10.42 3.77 -11.35
C VAL A 725 11.25 3.49 -12.60
N ASN A 726 11.71 2.24 -12.78
CA ASN A 726 12.58 1.84 -13.88
C ASN A 726 11.87 1.91 -15.24
N ILE A 727 10.54 1.73 -15.27
CA ILE A 727 9.75 1.70 -16.51
C ILE A 727 9.16 3.06 -16.88
N THR A 728 8.92 3.94 -15.91
CA THR A 728 8.46 5.33 -16.12
C THR A 728 9.15 6.13 -17.25
N PRO A 729 10.47 6.04 -17.49
CA PRO A 729 11.12 6.79 -18.57
C PRO A 729 10.70 6.34 -19.98
N CYS A 730 10.16 5.12 -20.12
CA CYS A 730 9.92 4.46 -21.40
C CYS A 730 8.60 3.66 -21.45
N ALA A 731 7.66 3.92 -20.54
CA ALA A 731 6.47 3.08 -20.36
C ALA A 731 5.56 3.01 -21.60
N GLY A 732 5.46 4.10 -22.38
CA GLY A 732 4.73 4.14 -23.66
C GLY A 732 5.56 3.78 -24.89
N PHE A 733 6.84 3.38 -24.76
CA PHE A 733 7.74 3.14 -25.90
C PHE A 733 8.36 1.74 -25.95
N VAL A 734 8.04 0.86 -24.99
CA VAL A 734 8.56 -0.52 -24.93
C VAL A 734 7.40 -1.51 -25.07
N GLU A 735 7.35 -2.25 -26.17
CA GLU A 735 6.33 -3.28 -26.41
C GLU A 735 6.48 -4.51 -25.51
N PRO A 736 5.40 -5.30 -25.34
CA PRO A 736 5.41 -6.53 -24.53
C PRO A 736 6.47 -7.57 -24.97
N LEU A 737 6.61 -7.79 -26.28
CA LEU A 737 7.52 -8.77 -26.88
C LEU A 737 8.03 -8.23 -28.23
N GLY A 738 9.28 -7.76 -28.26
CA GLY A 738 9.92 -7.37 -29.52
C GLY A 738 10.16 -8.57 -30.47
N ALA A 739 10.48 -8.29 -31.73
CA ALA A 739 10.54 -9.27 -32.84
C ALA A 739 11.41 -10.53 -32.63
N LEU A 740 12.30 -10.55 -31.63
CA LEU A 740 13.11 -11.72 -31.24
C LEU A 740 12.43 -12.63 -30.19
N GLY A 741 11.22 -12.30 -29.73
CA GLY A 741 10.44 -13.16 -28.83
C GLY A 741 10.86 -13.14 -27.36
N VAL A 742 11.60 -12.12 -26.91
CA VAL A 742 12.02 -11.91 -25.50
C VAL A 742 11.27 -10.73 -24.87
N ALA A 743 10.78 -10.89 -23.63
CA ALA A 743 9.79 -10.01 -23.00
C ALA A 743 10.42 -8.75 -22.36
N ARG A 744 10.64 -7.71 -23.16
CA ARG A 744 11.48 -6.54 -22.81
C ARG A 744 10.98 -5.73 -21.61
N LYS A 745 9.66 -5.68 -21.39
CA LYS A 745 9.04 -5.09 -20.20
C LYS A 745 9.54 -5.74 -18.88
N THR A 746 9.74 -7.05 -18.90
CA THR A 746 10.27 -7.78 -17.73
C THR A 746 11.77 -7.55 -17.54
N GLU A 747 12.52 -7.35 -18.62
CA GLU A 747 13.95 -7.03 -18.59
C GLU A 747 14.19 -5.64 -17.97
N VAL A 748 13.42 -4.61 -18.36
CA VAL A 748 13.51 -3.27 -17.74
C VAL A 748 13.28 -3.33 -16.23
N GLY A 749 12.20 -3.99 -15.80
CA GLY A 749 11.89 -4.17 -14.38
C GLY A 749 12.98 -4.92 -13.62
N ALA A 750 13.39 -6.10 -14.11
CA ALA A 750 14.33 -6.98 -13.42
C ALA A 750 15.79 -6.47 -13.43
N ILE A 751 16.28 -5.94 -14.55
CA ILE A 751 17.65 -5.40 -14.66
C ILE A 751 17.76 -4.13 -13.82
N GLY A 752 16.78 -3.22 -13.91
CA GLY A 752 16.76 -2.02 -13.08
C GLY A 752 16.64 -2.35 -11.58
N ALA A 753 15.87 -3.38 -11.20
CA ALA A 753 15.80 -3.84 -9.81
C ALA A 753 17.15 -4.34 -9.30
N LEU A 754 17.91 -5.10 -10.12
CA LEU A 754 19.29 -5.48 -9.78
C LEU A 754 20.18 -4.25 -9.58
N CYS A 755 20.10 -3.24 -10.45
CA CYS A 755 20.83 -1.98 -10.27
C CYS A 755 20.48 -1.30 -8.92
N CYS A 756 19.20 -1.21 -8.57
CA CYS A 756 18.73 -0.63 -7.31
C CYS A 756 19.24 -1.43 -6.09
N ILE A 757 19.18 -2.76 -6.14
CA ILE A 757 19.66 -3.65 -5.06
C ILE A 757 21.18 -3.49 -4.87
N PHE A 758 21.96 -3.49 -5.95
CA PHE A 758 23.41 -3.33 -5.86
C PHE A 758 23.82 -1.92 -5.42
N ALA A 759 23.05 -0.87 -5.78
CA ALA A 759 23.24 0.48 -5.26
C ALA A 759 22.97 0.55 -3.75
N ALA A 760 21.80 0.11 -3.30
CA ALA A 760 21.41 0.11 -1.88
C ALA A 760 22.41 -0.68 -1.01
N ARG A 761 22.74 -1.91 -1.42
CA ARG A 761 23.75 -2.74 -0.72
C ARG A 761 25.14 -2.12 -0.80
N GLY A 762 25.51 -1.50 -1.92
CA GLY A 762 26.80 -0.83 -2.12
C GLY A 762 27.00 0.37 -1.21
N LEU A 763 26.03 1.28 -1.16
CA LEU A 763 26.06 2.49 -0.32
C LEU A 763 26.10 2.15 1.17
N LYS A 764 25.32 1.14 1.60
CA LYS A 764 25.34 0.61 2.96
C LYS A 764 26.68 -0.06 3.30
N LYS A 765 27.23 -0.89 2.40
CA LYS A 765 28.51 -1.61 2.63
C LYS A 765 29.73 -0.69 2.64
N LEU A 766 29.74 0.35 1.81
CA LEU A 766 30.85 1.31 1.71
C LEU A 766 30.73 2.49 2.68
N ASN A 767 29.61 2.58 3.42
CA ASN A 767 29.27 3.67 4.34
C ASN A 767 29.51 5.07 3.75
N LEU A 768 29.11 5.26 2.47
CA LEU A 768 29.36 6.50 1.72
C LEU A 768 28.38 7.61 2.10
N VAL A 769 27.09 7.27 2.15
CA VAL A 769 25.98 8.18 2.43
C VAL A 769 24.91 7.41 3.21
N ASP A 770 24.18 8.12 4.07
CA ASP A 770 22.94 7.64 4.69
C ASP A 770 21.75 7.94 3.77
N ASP A 771 21.61 7.13 2.71
CA ASP A 771 20.42 7.05 1.86
C ASP A 771 19.30 6.36 2.66
N SER A 772 18.67 7.12 3.55
CA SER A 772 18.06 6.57 4.77
C SER A 772 16.92 5.59 4.55
N LEU A 773 16.18 5.76 3.44
CA LEU A 773 15.10 4.88 2.99
C LEU A 773 15.33 4.41 1.53
N ASP A 774 16.61 4.25 1.14
CA ASP A 774 17.05 3.82 -0.20
C ASP A 774 16.53 4.71 -1.36
N CYS A 775 16.18 5.98 -1.10
CA CYS A 775 15.58 6.89 -2.08
C CYS A 775 16.47 7.19 -3.29
N PHE A 776 17.79 7.39 -3.11
CA PHE A 776 18.69 7.53 -4.25
C PHE A 776 18.89 6.20 -4.98
N SER A 777 18.94 5.10 -4.23
CA SER A 777 19.08 3.75 -4.78
C SER A 777 17.87 3.32 -5.61
N LEU A 778 16.66 3.74 -5.22
CA LEU A 778 15.40 3.48 -5.91
C LEU A 778 15.14 4.50 -7.03
N HIS A 779 15.18 5.81 -6.74
CA HIS A 779 14.78 6.84 -7.70
C HIS A 779 15.94 7.36 -8.56
N GLY A 780 17.09 7.64 -7.94
CA GLY A 780 18.26 8.16 -8.67
C GLY A 780 18.87 7.11 -9.60
N VAL A 781 19.22 5.94 -9.06
CA VAL A 781 19.77 4.83 -9.85
C VAL A 781 18.71 4.15 -10.70
N GLY A 782 17.50 3.95 -10.20
CA GLY A 782 16.41 3.34 -10.97
C GLY A 782 15.96 4.18 -12.17
N GLY A 783 15.75 5.48 -11.98
CA GLY A 783 15.42 6.40 -13.08
C GLY A 783 16.54 6.48 -14.14
N PHE A 784 17.80 6.49 -13.71
CA PHE A 784 18.97 6.46 -14.61
C PHE A 784 19.10 5.13 -15.37
N ALA A 785 18.89 4.00 -14.69
CA ALA A 785 18.85 2.68 -15.32
C ALA A 785 17.69 2.60 -16.32
N GLY A 786 16.50 3.08 -15.97
CA GLY A 786 15.34 3.11 -16.85
C GLY A 786 15.53 3.97 -18.10
N ALA A 787 16.14 5.15 -17.99
CA ALA A 787 16.44 6.01 -19.14
C ALA A 787 17.39 5.34 -20.14
N ILE A 788 18.41 4.63 -19.63
CA ILE A 788 19.33 3.80 -20.41
C ILE A 788 18.58 2.61 -21.05
N LEU A 789 17.83 1.85 -20.26
CA LEU A 789 17.13 0.65 -20.72
C LEU A 789 16.03 0.99 -21.75
N GLY A 790 15.41 2.17 -21.65
CA GLY A 790 14.59 2.76 -22.71
C GLY A 790 15.36 2.91 -24.02
N GLY A 791 16.54 3.56 -24.00
CA GLY A 791 17.39 3.69 -25.20
C GLY A 791 17.90 2.36 -25.79
N PHE A 792 17.91 1.28 -24.99
CA PHE A 792 18.16 -0.08 -25.50
C PHE A 792 16.90 -0.74 -26.10
N PHE A 793 15.73 -0.62 -25.45
CA PHE A 793 14.55 -1.44 -25.69
C PHE A 793 13.34 -0.74 -26.36
N ASP A 794 13.42 0.58 -26.61
CA ASP A 794 12.44 1.37 -27.37
C ASP A 794 12.13 0.73 -28.73
N THR A 795 10.85 0.64 -29.11
CA THR A 795 10.41 -0.15 -30.27
C THR A 795 10.67 0.48 -31.62
N GLY A 796 10.76 1.80 -31.69
CA GLY A 796 11.14 2.52 -32.91
C GLY A 796 12.66 2.62 -33.05
N ASP A 797 13.31 3.23 -32.05
CA ASP A 797 14.69 3.71 -32.16
C ASP A 797 15.69 2.95 -31.27
N GLY A 798 15.23 1.94 -30.52
CA GLY A 798 16.06 1.22 -29.56
C GLY A 798 17.20 0.43 -30.20
N LEU A 799 18.39 0.50 -29.59
CA LEU A 799 19.63 -0.11 -30.12
C LEU A 799 19.48 -1.61 -30.44
N ILE A 800 18.74 -2.37 -29.63
CA ILE A 800 18.61 -3.84 -29.80
C ILE A 800 17.55 -4.24 -30.86
N TYR A 801 16.99 -3.27 -31.60
CA TYR A 801 16.26 -3.51 -32.86
C TYR A 801 17.13 -3.31 -34.11
N GLY A 802 18.41 -2.92 -33.94
CA GLY A 802 19.36 -2.72 -35.06
C GLY A 802 19.56 -1.27 -35.48
N ASN A 803 18.97 -0.31 -34.74
CA ASN A 803 19.18 1.12 -34.91
C ASN A 803 20.62 1.54 -34.56
N ASP A 804 21.00 2.76 -34.93
CA ASP A 804 22.37 3.30 -34.76
C ASP A 804 22.78 3.55 -33.30
N GLY A 805 21.86 3.41 -32.35
CA GLY A 805 22.07 3.65 -30.93
C GLY A 805 22.00 5.12 -30.53
N MET A 806 21.62 6.04 -31.42
CA MET A 806 21.59 7.47 -31.13
C MET A 806 20.56 7.81 -30.04
N LEU A 807 19.42 7.12 -29.96
CA LEU A 807 18.47 7.30 -28.84
C LEU A 807 19.13 6.99 -27.49
N LEU A 808 19.92 5.92 -27.38
CA LEU A 808 20.66 5.58 -26.16
C LEU A 808 21.66 6.69 -25.79
N VAL A 809 22.36 7.27 -26.76
CA VAL A 809 23.29 8.39 -26.53
C VAL A 809 22.54 9.64 -26.05
N LYS A 810 21.41 9.98 -26.68
CA LYS A 810 20.55 11.12 -26.31
C LYS A 810 19.97 10.96 -24.90
N ASN A 811 19.39 9.80 -24.60
CA ASN A 811 18.86 9.48 -23.27
C ASN A 811 19.94 9.52 -22.20
N LEU A 812 21.13 8.94 -22.47
CA LEU A 812 22.27 9.00 -21.56
C LEU A 812 22.73 10.44 -21.31
N ALA A 813 22.77 11.29 -22.34
CA ALA A 813 23.14 12.71 -22.21
C ALA A 813 22.11 13.50 -21.38
N GLY A 814 20.81 13.33 -21.64
CA GLY A 814 19.74 13.96 -20.85
C GLY A 814 19.75 13.50 -19.38
N ALA A 815 19.84 12.18 -19.15
CA ALA A 815 19.92 11.59 -17.83
C ALA A 815 21.16 12.05 -17.05
N ALA A 816 22.35 12.06 -17.68
CA ALA A 816 23.58 12.51 -17.05
C ALA A 816 23.58 14.02 -16.75
N PHE A 817 23.00 14.84 -17.63
CA PHE A 817 22.76 16.26 -17.33
C PHE A 817 21.81 16.41 -16.14
N GLY A 818 20.71 15.66 -16.10
CA GLY A 818 19.76 15.66 -14.99
C GLY A 818 20.42 15.31 -13.64
N VAL A 819 21.31 14.32 -13.60
CA VAL A 819 22.12 13.97 -12.41
C VAL A 819 22.97 15.16 -11.95
N VAL A 820 23.77 15.73 -12.87
CA VAL A 820 24.74 16.78 -12.54
C VAL A 820 24.04 18.07 -12.13
N TYR A 821 23.03 18.49 -12.88
CA TYR A 821 22.25 19.71 -12.62
C TYR A 821 21.54 19.65 -11.27
N SER A 822 20.78 18.58 -11.02
CA SER A 822 19.97 18.43 -9.80
C SER A 822 20.85 18.39 -8.56
N ALA A 823 21.94 17.63 -8.58
CA ALA A 823 22.89 17.56 -7.47
C ALA A 823 23.59 18.91 -7.22
N ALA A 824 24.07 19.59 -8.27
CA ALA A 824 24.78 20.86 -8.15
C ALA A 824 23.86 21.99 -7.64
N VAL A 825 22.67 22.14 -8.22
CA VAL A 825 21.71 23.17 -7.78
C VAL A 825 21.19 22.87 -6.38
N THR A 826 20.94 21.60 -6.02
CA THR A 826 20.57 21.21 -4.65
C THR A 826 21.64 21.58 -3.63
N ALA A 827 22.92 21.41 -3.98
CA ALA A 827 24.02 21.85 -3.12
C ALA A 827 24.02 23.38 -2.95
N VAL A 828 23.80 24.16 -4.02
CA VAL A 828 23.68 25.62 -3.96
C VAL A 828 22.50 26.05 -3.08
N ILE A 829 21.32 25.45 -3.26
CA ILE A 829 20.13 25.70 -2.41
C ILE A 829 20.47 25.43 -0.93
N PHE A 830 21.06 24.27 -0.63
CA PHE A 830 21.44 23.91 0.75
C PHE A 830 22.42 24.92 1.36
N PHE A 831 23.46 25.34 0.63
CA PHE A 831 24.41 26.33 1.15
C PHE A 831 23.77 27.71 1.35
N LEU A 832 22.93 28.18 0.42
CA LEU A 832 22.20 29.44 0.55
C LEU A 832 21.24 29.41 1.76
N MET A 833 20.44 28.35 1.90
CA MET A 833 19.54 28.19 3.05
C MET A 833 20.31 28.12 4.37
N ARG A 834 21.48 27.47 4.40
CA ARG A 834 22.35 27.37 5.58
C ARG A 834 22.91 28.72 6.06
N LEU A 835 22.91 29.77 5.22
CA LEU A 835 23.23 31.14 5.65
C LEU A 835 22.12 31.80 6.47
N VAL A 836 20.86 31.38 6.27
CA VAL A 836 19.67 32.02 6.85
C VAL A 836 19.04 31.15 7.96
N MET A 837 19.11 29.83 7.85
CA MET A 837 18.50 28.90 8.81
C MET A 837 19.33 27.62 9.04
N ARG A 838 19.19 27.06 10.24
CA ARG A 838 19.77 25.75 10.59
C ARG A 838 18.95 24.62 9.95
N MET A 839 19.56 23.89 9.00
CA MET A 839 18.92 22.79 8.26
C MET A 839 18.68 21.52 9.10
N ARG A 840 19.69 21.07 9.86
CA ARG A 840 19.62 19.83 10.68
C ARG A 840 19.07 20.10 12.09
N VAL A 841 18.36 19.14 12.68
CA VAL A 841 17.93 19.14 14.10
C VAL A 841 19.11 19.16 15.08
N SER A 842 18.87 19.20 16.40
CA SER A 842 19.91 18.90 17.40
C SER A 842 20.16 17.39 17.50
N GLU A 843 21.35 16.99 17.95
CA GLU A 843 21.71 15.59 18.20
C GLU A 843 20.79 14.92 19.24
N GLU A 844 20.39 15.69 20.27
CA GLU A 844 19.34 15.34 21.24
C GLU A 844 18.00 15.02 20.56
N GLN A 845 17.49 15.92 19.70
CA GLN A 845 16.23 15.75 18.97
C GLN A 845 16.25 14.57 17.99
N GLU A 846 17.41 14.30 17.38
CA GLU A 846 17.60 13.18 16.47
C GLU A 846 17.55 11.83 17.20
N LEU A 847 18.15 11.76 18.39
CA LEU A 847 18.13 10.57 19.25
C LEU A 847 16.73 10.32 19.83
N GLU A 848 16.11 11.35 20.44
CA GLU A 848 14.75 11.26 21.01
C GLU A 848 13.68 10.96 19.94
N GLY A 849 13.86 11.48 18.72
CA GLY A 849 12.92 11.43 17.61
C GLY A 849 12.19 12.74 17.40
N VAL A 850 12.00 13.10 16.13
CA VAL A 850 11.59 14.45 15.74
C VAL A 850 10.07 14.69 15.80
N ASP A 851 9.25 13.65 15.97
CA ASP A 851 7.78 13.80 16.06
C ASP A 851 7.37 14.74 17.21
N LEU A 852 7.84 14.43 18.43
CA LEU A 852 7.54 15.23 19.62
C LEU A 852 8.17 16.63 19.55
N HIS A 853 9.32 16.79 18.90
CA HIS A 853 9.97 18.10 18.80
C HIS A 853 9.36 19.02 17.73
N CYS A 854 8.99 18.47 16.57
CA CYS A 854 8.46 19.25 15.45
C CYS A 854 6.93 19.40 15.46
N HIS A 855 6.20 18.40 15.99
CA HIS A 855 4.73 18.34 15.92
C HIS A 855 4.05 18.28 17.30
N SER A 856 4.82 18.07 18.39
CA SER A 856 4.31 17.91 19.78
C SER A 856 3.41 16.68 19.98
N GLU A 857 3.47 15.71 19.07
CA GLU A 857 2.68 14.48 19.06
C GLU A 857 3.59 13.25 18.94
N VAL A 858 3.02 12.05 19.06
CA VAL A 858 3.71 10.76 18.87
C VAL A 858 2.78 9.79 18.14
N ALA A 859 3.32 9.00 17.21
CA ALA A 859 2.50 8.13 16.36
C ALA A 859 1.77 7.02 17.12
N TYR A 860 2.39 6.51 18.20
CA TYR A 860 1.80 5.50 19.07
C TYR A 860 1.81 5.97 20.53
N GLY A 861 0.71 5.76 21.25
CA GLY A 861 0.61 6.09 22.67
C GLY A 861 1.57 5.24 23.51
N LYS A 862 2.38 5.87 24.36
CA LYS A 862 3.27 5.15 25.28
C LYS A 862 2.45 4.35 26.29
N ASN A 863 2.67 3.04 26.34
CA ASN A 863 2.04 2.15 27.31
C ASN A 863 2.34 2.61 28.75
N GLU A 864 1.28 2.75 29.57
CA GLU A 864 1.37 3.28 30.94
C GLU A 864 2.27 2.43 31.86
N ASN A 865 2.45 1.14 31.53
CA ASN A 865 3.38 0.21 32.20
C ASN A 865 4.86 0.60 32.08
N SER A 866 5.22 1.65 31.34
CA SER A 866 6.62 2.10 31.16
C SER A 866 7.20 2.87 32.36
N GLY A 867 6.38 3.29 33.33
CA GLY A 867 6.84 3.93 34.57
C GLY A 867 7.44 5.33 34.42
N LYS A 868 7.50 5.88 33.18
CA LYS A 868 7.82 7.28 32.89
C LYS A 868 6.52 8.01 32.55
N PRO A 869 6.29 9.26 33.03
CA PRO A 869 5.06 9.98 32.75
C PRO A 869 4.92 10.37 31.27
N ASN A 870 3.68 10.54 30.81
CA ASN A 870 3.37 10.88 29.42
C ASN A 870 3.89 12.30 29.08
N ALA A 871 4.64 12.42 27.99
CA ALA A 871 5.30 13.67 27.57
C ALA A 871 4.33 14.84 27.24
N PHE A 872 3.04 14.54 27.03
CA PHE A 872 1.95 15.52 26.97
C PHE A 872 1.84 16.43 28.21
N GLY A 873 2.49 16.08 29.33
CA GLY A 873 2.55 16.92 30.53
C GLY A 873 3.62 18.02 30.53
N GLU A 874 4.66 17.95 29.69
CA GLU A 874 5.85 18.83 29.80
C GLU A 874 6.04 19.78 28.61
N HIS A 875 5.60 19.42 27.39
CA HIS A 875 5.78 20.28 26.21
C HIS A 875 4.93 21.57 26.21
N SER A 876 3.86 21.62 27.00
CA SER A 876 2.99 22.81 27.13
C SER A 876 3.63 24.00 27.86
N GLN A 877 4.80 23.82 28.49
CA GLN A 877 5.48 24.88 29.27
C GLN A 877 6.56 25.66 28.50
N ARG A 878 6.72 25.48 27.17
CA ARG A 878 7.77 26.18 26.40
C ARG A 878 7.48 27.66 26.05
N PHE A 879 6.31 28.19 26.40
CA PHE A 879 6.06 29.64 26.38
C PHE A 879 6.32 30.26 27.75
N LYS A 880 7.39 31.06 27.86
CA LYS A 880 7.57 32.00 28.99
C LYS A 880 6.58 33.16 28.85
N PRO A 881 5.81 33.53 29.89
CA PRO A 881 4.84 34.64 29.80
C PRO A 881 5.45 36.05 29.62
N GLU A 882 6.77 36.20 29.66
CA GLU A 882 7.44 37.50 29.84
C GLU A 882 7.93 38.16 28.53
N GLU A 883 7.84 37.46 27.39
CA GLU A 883 8.40 37.92 26.09
C GLU A 883 7.32 38.12 24.99
N ALA A 884 6.05 38.34 25.36
CA ALA A 884 4.93 38.46 24.43
C ALA A 884 4.23 39.84 24.45
N PRO A 885 4.76 40.87 23.76
CA PRO A 885 4.10 42.16 23.65
C PRO A 885 2.91 42.16 22.65
N THR A 886 1.77 42.68 23.13
CA THR A 886 0.77 43.43 22.32
C THR A 886 0.03 42.72 21.16
N LEU A 887 -0.28 41.42 21.24
CA LEU A 887 -1.19 40.77 20.26
C LEU A 887 -2.34 39.89 20.81
N LEU A 888 -2.46 39.71 22.14
CA LEU A 888 -3.48 38.83 22.74
C LEU A 888 -4.74 39.54 23.31
N THR A 889 -4.70 40.86 23.49
CA THR A 889 -5.78 41.66 24.11
C THR A 889 -7.10 41.71 23.33
N SER A 890 -7.16 41.16 22.12
CA SER A 890 -8.38 41.08 21.30
C SER A 890 -9.20 39.80 21.48
N CYS A 891 -8.63 38.73 22.05
CA CYS A 891 -9.28 37.42 22.13
C CYS A 891 -9.84 37.05 23.52
N GLU A 892 -9.30 37.62 24.61
CA GLU A 892 -9.69 37.26 25.98
C GLU A 892 -11.13 37.65 26.34
N SER A 893 -11.69 38.67 25.68
CA SER A 893 -13.07 39.15 25.93
C SER A 893 -14.13 38.07 25.66
N ILE A 894 -13.92 37.22 24.64
CA ILE A 894 -14.91 36.24 24.17
C ILE A 894 -14.94 34.97 25.04
N LEU A 895 -13.81 34.58 25.64
CA LEU A 895 -13.68 33.35 26.42
C LEU A 895 -14.12 33.49 27.90
N SER A 896 -14.46 34.69 28.34
CA SER A 896 -14.81 35.03 29.74
C SER A 896 -16.14 34.45 30.26
N SER A 897 -16.92 33.75 29.42
CA SER A 897 -18.37 33.56 29.59
C SER A 897 -18.86 32.15 29.97
N ARG A 898 -17.98 31.21 30.34
CA ARG A 898 -18.37 29.85 30.77
C ARG A 898 -17.91 29.52 32.21
N PRO A 899 -18.78 28.92 33.06
CA PRO A 899 -18.48 28.70 34.48
C PRO A 899 -17.47 27.57 34.69
N LYS A 900 -16.62 27.74 35.70
CA LYS A 900 -15.51 26.84 36.03
C LYS A 900 -16.00 25.64 36.85
N PHE A 901 -15.82 24.44 36.34
CA PHE A 901 -15.60 23.27 37.20
C PHE A 901 -14.14 23.28 37.66
N LEU A 902 -13.89 23.13 38.96
CA LEU A 902 -12.52 23.09 39.49
C LEU A 902 -11.97 21.67 39.39
N ASP A 903 -10.83 21.52 38.73
CA ASP A 903 -10.09 20.27 38.68
C ASP A 903 -9.12 20.17 39.87
N ALA A 904 -9.12 19.02 40.56
CA ALA A 904 -8.47 18.82 41.85
C ALA A 904 -6.98 18.43 41.74
N ALA A 905 -6.29 18.88 40.70
CA ALA A 905 -4.93 18.47 40.33
C ALA A 905 -3.79 18.98 41.27
N GLN A 906 -4.10 19.45 42.48
CA GLN A 906 -3.12 19.97 43.44
C GLN A 906 -2.70 18.93 44.49
N VAL A 907 -1.71 18.12 44.12
CA VAL A 907 -0.54 17.64 44.91
C VAL A 907 0.04 16.42 44.19
N LYS A 908 1.23 16.57 43.61
CA LYS A 908 2.04 15.45 43.09
C LYS A 908 3.47 15.56 43.62
N SER A 909 4.09 14.40 43.85
CA SER A 909 5.49 14.20 44.24
C SER A 909 5.96 14.73 45.61
N ALA A 910 5.73 13.93 46.63
CA ALA A 910 6.73 13.64 47.67
C ALA A 910 6.46 12.23 48.25
N THR A 911 6.79 11.18 47.49
CA THR A 911 6.79 9.76 47.95
C THR A 911 5.49 9.30 48.64
N MET A 912 4.36 9.60 48.00
CA MET A 912 2.98 9.38 48.48
C MET A 912 2.27 8.20 47.82
N ASP A 913 2.98 7.49 46.94
CA ASP A 913 2.62 6.35 46.08
C ASP A 913 2.19 5.06 46.84
N LYS A 914 1.84 5.20 48.12
CA LYS A 914 1.26 4.16 48.99
C LYS A 914 0.11 4.67 49.88
N TRP A 915 -0.43 5.85 49.61
CA TRP A 915 -1.72 6.24 50.19
C TRP A 915 -2.77 5.18 49.80
N LYS A 916 -3.36 4.54 50.81
CA LYS A 916 -4.45 3.63 50.56
C LYS A 916 -5.67 4.41 50.08
N GLU A 917 -6.47 3.78 49.23
CA GLU A 917 -7.77 4.29 48.79
C GLU A 917 -8.66 4.65 49.99
N GLU A 918 -8.65 3.81 51.03
CA GLU A 918 -9.20 4.03 52.38
C GLU A 918 -8.87 5.42 52.99
N GLN A 919 -7.69 5.98 52.71
CA GLN A 919 -7.20 7.26 53.24
C GLN A 919 -7.44 8.43 52.29
N ALA A 920 -7.46 8.20 50.97
CA ALA A 920 -7.72 9.21 49.95
C ALA A 920 -9.20 9.58 49.84
N VAL A 921 -10.07 8.56 49.78
CA VAL A 921 -11.53 8.70 49.67
C VAL A 921 -12.14 9.69 50.68
N PRO A 922 -11.88 9.66 52.00
CA PRO A 922 -12.50 10.61 52.93
C PRO A 922 -12.12 12.07 52.63
N CYS A 923 -10.86 12.35 52.24
CA CYS A 923 -10.45 13.71 51.89
C CYS A 923 -11.22 14.26 50.67
N LEU A 924 -11.58 13.38 49.74
CA LEU A 924 -12.44 13.68 48.58
C LEU A 924 -13.92 13.78 48.96
N THR A 925 -14.42 12.90 49.84
CA THR A 925 -15.86 12.82 50.20
C THR A 925 -16.34 13.89 51.18
N ILE A 926 -15.50 14.34 52.13
CA ILE A 926 -15.87 15.38 53.12
C ILE A 926 -15.03 16.66 53.06
N GLY A 927 -14.09 16.74 52.13
CA GLY A 927 -13.18 17.86 51.97
C GLY A 927 -12.00 17.86 52.97
N ASN A 928 -10.95 18.60 52.59
CA ASN A 928 -9.70 18.65 53.34
C ASN A 928 -9.84 19.22 54.74
N GLU A 929 -10.70 20.23 54.96
CA GLU A 929 -10.83 20.92 56.25
C GLU A 929 -11.39 19.99 57.35
N ARG A 930 -12.48 19.26 57.06
CA ARG A 930 -13.07 18.28 57.98
C ARG A 930 -12.14 17.09 58.24
N SER A 931 -11.41 16.64 57.22
CA SER A 931 -10.36 15.62 57.38
C SER A 931 -9.20 16.12 58.25
N ASN A 932 -8.78 17.38 58.11
CA ASN A 932 -7.74 17.98 58.94
C ASN A 932 -8.16 18.11 60.40
N ALA A 933 -9.42 18.44 60.70
CA ALA A 933 -9.92 18.55 62.07
C ALA A 933 -9.72 17.26 62.89
N TYR A 934 -9.86 16.08 62.26
CA TYR A 934 -9.56 14.80 62.91
C TYR A 934 -8.05 14.51 62.99
N TYR A 935 -7.32 14.58 61.87
CA TYR A 935 -5.92 14.14 61.81
C TYR A 935 -4.91 15.15 62.39
N GLU A 936 -5.29 16.41 62.57
CA GLU A 936 -4.48 17.46 63.19
C GLU A 936 -4.92 17.84 64.61
N TYR A 937 -5.90 17.12 65.18
CA TYR A 937 -6.58 17.44 66.45
C TYR A 937 -5.65 17.90 67.59
N ASN A 938 -4.48 17.26 67.74
CA ASN A 938 -3.47 17.63 68.73
C ASN A 938 -2.07 17.80 68.10
N VAL A 939 -1.97 18.57 67.00
CA VAL A 939 -0.69 18.99 66.41
C VAL A 939 -0.13 20.19 67.21
N PRO A 940 1.06 20.07 67.84
CA PRO A 940 1.74 21.23 68.42
C PRO A 940 2.05 22.27 67.34
N ALA A 941 1.93 23.57 67.67
CA ALA A 941 2.04 24.66 66.69
C ALA A 941 3.34 24.65 65.85
N GLY A 942 4.48 24.24 66.44
CA GLY A 942 5.77 24.09 65.74
C GLY A 942 6.00 22.72 65.06
N ALA A 943 5.05 21.79 65.15
CA ALA A 943 5.15 20.43 64.58
C ALA A 943 4.38 20.26 63.27
N LYS A 944 3.63 21.28 62.82
CA LYS A 944 3.04 21.32 61.48
C LYS A 944 4.12 21.62 60.44
N TYR A 945 4.18 20.86 59.35
CA TYR A 945 5.05 21.22 58.24
C TYR A 945 4.50 22.46 57.54
N VAL A 946 5.20 23.60 57.72
CA VAL A 946 4.93 24.85 57.03
C VAL A 946 5.95 24.98 55.90
N SER A 947 5.50 24.93 54.65
CA SER A 947 6.38 25.18 53.51
C SER A 947 6.96 26.59 53.58
N LYS A 948 8.26 26.73 53.37
CA LYS A 948 8.93 28.04 53.31
C LYS A 948 8.76 28.76 51.97
N SER A 949 8.25 28.06 50.96
CA SER A 949 7.91 28.60 49.64
C SER A 949 6.44 28.34 49.32
N GLN A 950 5.80 29.28 48.62
CA GLN A 950 4.59 29.00 47.87
C GLN A 950 5.00 28.30 46.57
N VAL A 951 4.88 26.97 46.57
CA VAL A 951 5.28 26.09 45.47
C VAL A 951 4.16 26.04 44.44
N ALA A 952 4.43 26.43 43.21
CA ALA A 952 3.48 26.32 42.09
C ALA A 952 3.48 24.90 41.50
N ALA A 953 2.47 24.58 40.68
CA ALA A 953 2.36 23.28 40.03
C ALA A 953 3.45 23.10 38.95
N GLY A 954 4.56 22.45 39.33
CA GLY A 954 5.72 22.19 38.46
C GLY A 954 7.08 22.38 39.15
N ASP A 955 7.11 23.12 40.26
CA ASP A 955 8.34 23.46 40.98
C ASP A 955 9.02 22.24 41.63
N LYS A 956 10.35 22.13 41.46
CA LYS A 956 11.16 21.07 42.09
C LYS A 956 11.46 21.42 43.55
N ILE A 957 10.76 20.77 44.47
CA ILE A 957 11.00 20.86 45.92
C ILE A 957 12.37 20.26 46.27
N ASP A 958 13.13 20.92 47.16
CA ASP A 958 14.39 20.40 47.73
C ASP A 958 14.17 18.99 48.33
N PRO A 959 14.95 17.95 47.94
CA PRO A 959 14.85 16.62 48.50
C PRO A 959 14.91 16.55 50.03
N VAL A 960 15.59 17.49 50.71
CA VAL A 960 15.61 17.61 52.18
C VAL A 960 14.26 18.07 52.73
N GLU A 961 13.61 19.04 52.09
CA GLU A 961 12.27 19.51 52.46
C GLU A 961 11.19 18.49 52.08
N ALA A 962 11.29 17.84 50.91
CA ALA A 962 10.43 16.72 50.54
C ALA A 962 10.47 15.60 51.61
N ARG A 963 11.66 15.24 52.11
CA ARG A 963 11.85 14.27 53.21
C ARG A 963 11.44 14.81 54.59
N LYS A 964 11.13 16.09 54.76
CA LYS A 964 10.47 16.63 55.98
C LYS A 964 8.95 16.57 55.82
N MET A 965 8.44 17.01 54.68
CA MET A 965 7.02 16.96 54.30
C MET A 965 6.49 15.53 54.34
N GLU A 966 7.17 14.56 53.71
CA GLU A 966 6.79 13.14 53.74
C GLU A 966 6.70 12.62 55.18
N ARG A 967 7.73 12.86 56.01
CA ARG A 967 7.74 12.42 57.42
C ARG A 967 6.61 13.05 58.23
N TRP A 968 6.22 14.30 57.94
CA TRP A 968 5.06 14.93 58.56
C TRP A 968 3.74 14.29 58.12
N ILE A 969 3.55 14.07 56.81
CA ILE A 969 2.33 13.45 56.26
C ILE A 969 2.17 12.01 56.78
N ARG A 970 3.24 11.21 56.80
CA ARG A 970 3.24 9.86 57.39
C ARG A 970 2.90 9.88 58.87
N ALA A 971 3.50 10.79 59.65
CA ALA A 971 3.18 10.94 61.07
C ALA A 971 1.70 11.30 61.31
N LYS A 972 1.12 12.13 60.43
CA LYS A 972 -0.28 12.57 60.49
C LYS A 972 -1.28 11.48 60.07
N TYR A 973 -1.13 10.86 58.90
CA TYR A 973 -2.15 9.98 58.31
C TYR A 973 -1.89 8.48 58.45
N GLU A 974 -0.62 8.04 58.51
CA GLU A 974 -0.27 6.62 58.67
C GLU A 974 -0.13 6.25 60.15
N ALA A 975 0.71 6.99 60.88
CA ALA A 975 0.92 6.78 62.32
C ALA A 975 -0.17 7.40 63.20
N LYS A 976 -1.07 8.22 62.63
CA LYS A 976 -2.17 8.93 63.32
C LYS A 976 -1.73 9.70 64.57
N LYS A 977 -0.47 10.15 64.62
CA LYS A 977 0.23 10.62 65.83
C LYS A 977 -0.46 11.81 66.53
N TYR A 978 -1.18 12.61 65.77
CA TYR A 978 -1.86 13.81 66.24
C TYR A 978 -3.39 13.74 66.08
N ALA A 979 -3.92 12.56 65.73
CA ALA A 979 -5.35 12.35 65.56
C ALA A 979 -6.07 12.28 66.91
N GLN A 980 -7.38 12.53 66.91
CA GLN A 980 -8.19 12.50 68.14
C GLN A 980 -8.23 11.09 68.76
N PRO A 981 -7.71 10.88 69.99
CA PRO A 981 -7.70 9.55 70.61
C PRO A 981 -9.11 9.01 70.86
N GLY A 982 -9.32 7.71 70.61
CA GLY A 982 -10.59 7.04 70.86
C GLY A 982 -11.71 7.33 69.85
N VAL A 983 -11.48 8.20 68.86
CA VAL A 983 -12.46 8.50 67.79
C VAL A 983 -12.04 7.77 66.50
N ASP A 984 -13.00 7.12 65.85
CA ASP A 984 -12.76 6.40 64.58
C ASP A 984 -12.48 7.37 63.42
N PRO A 985 -11.59 7.01 62.47
CA PRO A 985 -11.30 7.86 61.31
C PRO A 985 -12.53 8.13 60.44
N PRO A 986 -12.62 9.30 59.78
CA PRO A 986 -13.78 9.69 58.96
C PRO A 986 -14.23 8.65 57.92
N HIS A 987 -13.31 7.91 57.27
CA HIS A 987 -13.68 6.84 56.34
C HIS A 987 -14.34 5.64 57.01
N VAL A 988 -13.92 5.25 58.22
CA VAL A 988 -14.51 4.12 58.95
C VAL A 988 -15.95 4.47 59.33
N ARG A 989 -16.17 5.73 59.73
CA ARG A 989 -17.47 6.27 60.10
C ARG A 989 -18.41 6.38 58.89
N LEU A 990 -17.94 6.96 57.77
CA LEU A 990 -18.67 6.98 56.49
C LEU A 990 -19.00 5.57 55.97
N ALA A 991 -18.09 4.61 56.10
CA ALA A 991 -18.32 3.22 55.66
C ALA A 991 -19.37 2.47 56.52
N ARG A 992 -19.70 2.98 57.72
CA ARG A 992 -20.83 2.55 58.54
C ARG A 992 -22.13 3.33 58.23
N GLY A 993 -22.09 4.29 57.31
CA GLY A 993 -23.19 5.21 57.02
C GLY A 993 -23.34 6.36 58.02
N GLU A 994 -22.37 6.58 58.92
CA GLU A 994 -22.46 7.66 59.90
C GLU A 994 -22.41 9.04 59.21
N SER A 995 -23.43 9.87 59.46
CA SER A 995 -23.36 11.30 59.13
C SER A 995 -22.26 11.96 59.95
N LEU A 996 -21.20 12.42 59.27
CA LEU A 996 -20.15 13.24 59.88
C LEU A 996 -20.60 14.69 60.14
N THR A 997 -21.89 14.98 59.94
CA THR A 997 -22.56 16.24 60.27
C THR A 997 -23.87 15.97 61.00
N GLY A 998 -23.81 15.27 62.13
CA GLY A 998 -24.78 15.43 63.21
C GLY A 998 -24.38 16.65 64.04
N GLY A 999 -25.02 17.78 63.81
CA GLY A 999 -24.62 19.05 64.42
C GLY A 999 -25.05 19.15 65.89
N GLN A 1000 -24.14 19.57 66.76
CA GLN A 1000 -24.56 20.52 67.78
C GLN A 1000 -24.82 21.87 67.07
N LYS A 1001 -25.85 22.63 67.41
CA LYS A 1001 -26.75 22.45 68.55
C LYS A 1001 -27.97 21.59 68.20
N ASP A 1002 -28.68 21.18 69.26
CA ASP A 1002 -29.98 20.50 69.28
C ASP A 1002 -29.93 18.96 69.14
N ASP A 1003 -30.04 18.28 70.29
CA ASP A 1003 -31.18 17.44 70.71
C ASP A 1003 -31.86 16.46 69.71
N GLN A 1004 -32.31 15.25 70.10
CA GLN A 1004 -32.12 14.40 71.30
C GLN A 1004 -32.74 12.99 71.00
N HIS A 1005 -32.65 12.03 71.94
CA HIS A 1005 -33.32 10.70 71.93
C HIS A 1005 -32.81 9.68 70.86
N GLN A 1006 -32.33 8.47 71.25
CA GLN A 1006 -33.07 7.21 71.52
C GLN A 1006 -33.70 6.57 70.25
N GLU A 1007 -33.67 5.25 70.03
CA GLU A 1007 -33.48 4.13 70.97
C GLU A 1007 -32.83 2.85 70.34
N GLU A 1008 -32.92 1.72 71.04
CA GLU A 1008 -32.32 0.39 70.78
C GLU A 1008 -33.02 -0.38 69.61
N ALA A 1009 -32.67 -1.61 69.15
CA ALA A 1009 -31.81 -2.68 69.68
C ALA A 1009 -31.27 -3.64 68.57
N SER A 1010 -30.58 -4.72 68.99
CA SER A 1010 -29.98 -5.82 68.20
C SER A 1010 -31.03 -6.92 67.78
N PRO A 1011 -30.70 -8.18 67.36
CA PRO A 1011 -29.42 -8.83 67.01
C PRO A 1011 -29.45 -9.78 65.77
N VAL A 1012 -28.42 -10.64 65.63
CA VAL A 1012 -28.38 -12.04 65.11
C VAL A 1012 -27.34 -12.30 64.00
N SER A 1013 -26.77 -13.51 64.05
CA SER A 1013 -25.56 -13.98 63.38
C SER A 1013 -25.80 -14.75 62.08
N GLU A 1014 -24.91 -14.57 61.09
CA GLU A 1014 -24.39 -15.69 60.27
C GLU A 1014 -23.15 -15.28 59.43
N LYS A 1015 -21.94 -15.75 59.79
CA LYS A 1015 -20.69 -15.78 58.95
C LYS A 1015 -19.44 -16.32 59.69
N SER A 1016 -19.49 -17.54 60.24
CA SER A 1016 -18.33 -18.17 60.90
C SER A 1016 -17.62 -19.27 60.09
N GLU A 1017 -18.16 -19.65 58.91
CA GLU A 1017 -17.66 -20.81 58.14
C GLU A 1017 -16.80 -20.47 56.90
N LYS A 1018 -17.05 -19.35 56.21
CA LYS A 1018 -16.36 -19.08 54.91
C LYS A 1018 -14.84 -18.88 55.07
N GLU A 1019 -14.38 -18.17 56.09
CA GLU A 1019 -12.93 -17.95 56.32
C GLU A 1019 -12.15 -19.23 56.65
N LYS A 1020 -12.81 -20.28 57.16
CA LYS A 1020 -12.16 -21.56 57.49
C LYS A 1020 -11.91 -22.43 56.25
N LYS A 1021 -12.62 -22.21 55.13
CA LYS A 1021 -12.39 -22.95 53.87
C LYS A 1021 -11.17 -22.43 53.10
N GLU A 1022 -11.08 -21.12 52.85
CA GLU A 1022 -9.96 -20.54 52.09
C GLU A 1022 -8.57 -20.82 52.69
N LYS A 1023 -8.46 -20.77 54.03
CA LYS A 1023 -7.20 -21.03 54.75
C LYS A 1023 -6.73 -22.49 54.62
N LYS A 1024 -7.60 -23.42 54.19
CA LYS A 1024 -7.22 -24.82 53.93
C LYS A 1024 -6.67 -25.03 52.52
N GLU A 1025 -7.37 -24.54 51.49
CA GLU A 1025 -6.91 -24.62 50.09
C GLU A 1025 -5.56 -23.96 49.85
N LYS A 1026 -5.32 -22.79 50.46
CA LYS A 1026 -4.05 -22.05 50.31
C LYS A 1026 -2.85 -22.80 50.91
N LYS A 1027 -3.06 -23.82 51.75
CA LYS A 1027 -1.99 -24.69 52.27
C LYS A 1027 -1.66 -25.83 51.31
N GLU A 1028 -2.67 -26.59 50.86
CA GLU A 1028 -2.49 -27.71 49.92
C GLU A 1028 -1.86 -27.28 48.58
N LYS A 1029 -2.22 -26.08 48.09
CA LYS A 1029 -1.62 -25.50 46.86
C LYS A 1029 -0.13 -25.13 47.03
N LYS A 1030 0.40 -25.02 48.25
CA LYS A 1030 1.83 -24.80 48.51
C LYS A 1030 2.60 -26.12 48.55
N GLU A 1031 2.12 -27.11 49.30
CA GLU A 1031 2.76 -28.43 49.43
C GLU A 1031 2.86 -29.19 48.08
N LYS A 1032 1.88 -28.99 47.16
CA LYS A 1032 1.95 -29.47 45.76
C LYS A 1032 2.91 -28.71 44.84
N LYS A 1033 3.41 -27.54 45.25
CA LYS A 1033 4.38 -26.74 44.47
C LYS A 1033 5.82 -27.10 44.81
N ASP A 1034 6.09 -27.34 46.09
CA ASP A 1034 7.44 -27.62 46.58
C ASP A 1034 7.87 -29.07 46.23
N SER A 1035 6.97 -30.05 46.39
CA SER A 1035 7.18 -31.44 45.91
C SER A 1035 7.42 -31.57 44.39
N ARG A 1036 7.00 -30.57 43.59
CA ARG A 1036 7.30 -30.50 42.14
C ARG A 1036 8.68 -29.92 41.81
N LYS A 1037 9.41 -29.35 42.77
CA LYS A 1037 10.82 -28.94 42.60
C LYS A 1037 11.78 -30.10 42.80
N GLU A 1038 11.64 -30.84 43.90
CA GLU A 1038 12.52 -31.97 44.26
C GLU A 1038 12.59 -33.02 43.13
N VAL A 1039 11.45 -33.31 42.50
CA VAL A 1039 11.35 -34.23 41.34
C VAL A 1039 12.02 -33.70 40.06
N LYS A 1040 12.23 -32.38 39.93
CA LYS A 1040 13.02 -31.80 38.83
C LYS A 1040 14.52 -31.83 39.12
N GLU A 1041 14.92 -31.56 40.36
CA GLU A 1041 16.34 -31.59 40.77
C GLU A 1041 16.87 -33.03 40.73
N ALA A 1042 16.12 -34.01 41.26
CA ALA A 1042 16.45 -35.45 41.17
C ALA A 1042 16.49 -36.01 39.73
N LYS A 1043 15.99 -35.28 38.73
CA LYS A 1043 16.15 -35.62 37.30
C LYS A 1043 17.38 -35.00 36.65
N LYS A 1044 17.96 -33.94 37.24
CA LYS A 1044 19.18 -33.30 36.74
C LYS A 1044 20.42 -34.13 37.07
N ASP A 1045 20.56 -34.53 38.34
CA ASP A 1045 21.66 -35.40 38.82
C ASP A 1045 21.77 -36.73 38.07
N LYS A 1046 20.67 -37.20 37.47
CA LYS A 1046 20.62 -38.42 36.64
C LYS A 1046 21.03 -38.22 35.18
N LYS A 1047 21.14 -36.98 34.69
CA LYS A 1047 21.73 -36.66 33.38
C LYS A 1047 23.24 -36.48 33.51
N ASP A 1048 23.66 -35.69 34.49
CA ASP A 1048 25.06 -35.27 34.66
C ASP A 1048 25.98 -36.47 35.00
N LYS A 1049 25.44 -37.53 35.65
CA LYS A 1049 26.09 -38.83 35.86
C LYS A 1049 26.17 -39.76 34.64
N LYS A 1050 25.68 -39.35 33.47
CA LYS A 1050 25.76 -40.13 32.22
C LYS A 1050 26.72 -39.53 31.18
N GLU A 1051 27.26 -38.34 31.44
CA GLU A 1051 28.23 -37.64 30.58
C GLU A 1051 29.66 -37.70 31.16
N THR A 1052 29.90 -38.57 32.15
CA THR A 1052 31.16 -38.73 32.91
C THR A 1052 31.80 -40.12 32.80
N LEU A 1053 31.42 -40.90 31.79
CA LEU A 1053 32.02 -42.20 31.45
C LEU A 1053 32.14 -42.35 29.92
N GLU A 1054 33.18 -41.74 29.33
CA GLU A 1054 33.88 -42.16 28.09
C GLU A 1054 34.85 -41.04 27.61
N VAL A 1055 35.98 -40.86 28.33
CA VAL A 1055 37.15 -40.10 27.85
C VAL A 1055 38.43 -40.73 28.39
N GLU A 1056 39.11 -41.55 27.58
CA GLU A 1056 40.55 -41.82 27.72
C GLU A 1056 41.21 -41.95 26.32
N ASP A 1057 42.51 -41.66 26.30
CA ASP A 1057 43.52 -41.81 25.25
C ASP A 1057 43.46 -41.04 23.90
N SER A 1058 44.52 -40.24 23.74
CA SER A 1058 45.10 -39.67 22.51
C SER A 1058 46.30 -40.59 22.07
N PRO A 1059 47.26 -40.26 21.16
CA PRO A 1059 47.49 -39.02 20.42
C PRO A 1059 48.06 -39.08 18.97
N SER A 1060 47.83 -38.01 18.20
CA SER A 1060 48.80 -37.34 17.29
C SER A 1060 49.37 -38.00 16.01
N LYS A 1061 49.67 -37.10 15.03
CA LYS A 1061 50.74 -37.14 14.00
C LYS A 1061 50.65 -38.06 12.76
N SER A 1062 50.32 -37.40 11.65
CA SER A 1062 51.06 -37.35 10.37
C SER A 1062 51.47 -38.61 9.57
N SER A 1063 50.83 -38.71 8.39
CA SER A 1063 51.45 -38.95 7.07
C SER A 1063 51.74 -40.38 6.55
N SER A 1064 51.61 -40.49 5.21
CA SER A 1064 52.29 -41.41 4.28
C SER A 1064 51.68 -42.82 3.97
N ARG A 1065 51.14 -42.91 2.75
CA ARG A 1065 51.62 -43.76 1.62
C ARG A 1065 51.44 -45.31 1.66
N LYS A 1066 50.51 -45.75 0.77
CA LYS A 1066 50.62 -46.89 -0.19
C LYS A 1066 50.34 -48.37 0.20
N GLU A 1067 49.75 -49.02 -0.82
CA GLU A 1067 49.99 -50.40 -1.34
C GLU A 1067 49.33 -51.67 -0.73
N ARG A 1068 48.17 -52.00 -1.34
CA ARG A 1068 47.92 -53.18 -2.21
C ARG A 1068 48.14 -54.62 -1.69
N ALA A 1069 47.12 -55.43 -2.07
CA ALA A 1069 47.12 -56.85 -2.46
C ALA A 1069 46.83 -57.92 -1.39
N SER A 1070 46.24 -59.07 -1.71
CA SER A 1070 45.15 -59.44 -2.64
C SER A 1070 44.73 -60.90 -2.37
N GLY A 1071 43.43 -61.25 -2.41
CA GLY A 1071 42.95 -62.61 -2.08
C GLY A 1071 41.62 -62.94 -2.75
N LYS A 1072 41.56 -64.05 -3.50
CA LYS A 1072 40.48 -64.38 -4.47
C LYS A 1072 39.35 -65.22 -3.86
N ARG A 1073 38.11 -64.94 -4.32
CA ARG A 1073 37.01 -65.90 -4.68
C ARG A 1073 36.40 -66.78 -3.55
N SER A 1074 35.20 -67.36 -3.66
CA SER A 1074 33.98 -67.17 -4.51
C SER A 1074 32.92 -68.22 -4.07
N ASP A 1075 31.59 -68.05 -4.13
CA ASP A 1075 30.73 -66.92 -4.52
C ASP A 1075 29.32 -67.09 -3.90
N GLY A 1076 28.37 -66.17 -4.15
CA GLY A 1076 26.97 -66.34 -3.73
C GLY A 1076 26.11 -65.06 -3.87
N ARG A 1077 25.16 -65.04 -4.81
CA ARG A 1077 24.36 -63.84 -5.14
C ARG A 1077 23.21 -63.58 -4.15
N GLY A 1078 23.01 -62.30 -3.81
CA GLY A 1078 21.83 -61.78 -3.11
C GLY A 1078 21.84 -60.25 -3.02
N LYS A 1079 22.04 -59.55 -4.13
CA LYS A 1079 22.38 -58.11 -4.14
C LYS A 1079 21.20 -57.20 -3.77
N SER A 1080 21.35 -56.46 -2.68
CA SER A 1080 20.97 -55.04 -2.65
C SER A 1080 22.06 -54.19 -3.32
N LYS A 1081 21.73 -52.94 -3.69
CA LYS A 1081 22.73 -51.87 -3.80
C LYS A 1081 22.09 -50.51 -3.52
N SER A 1082 22.42 -49.95 -2.36
CA SER A 1082 22.33 -48.52 -2.06
C SER A 1082 23.75 -47.91 -2.15
N HIS A 1083 23.84 -46.58 -2.14
CA HIS A 1083 25.08 -45.79 -2.08
C HIS A 1083 26.14 -46.07 -3.16
N GLU A 1084 26.06 -45.33 -4.27
CA GLU A 1084 27.22 -44.78 -5.01
C GLU A 1084 26.73 -43.64 -5.92
N ALA A 1085 26.32 -42.53 -5.31
CA ALA A 1085 25.79 -41.33 -5.98
C ALA A 1085 25.92 -40.09 -5.07
N PHE A 1086 27.16 -39.75 -4.67
CA PHE A 1086 27.41 -38.62 -3.75
C PHE A 1086 28.79 -37.97 -3.99
N MET A 1087 29.11 -37.69 -5.26
CA MET A 1087 30.23 -36.81 -5.69
C MET A 1087 29.99 -36.28 -7.12
N GLU A 1088 28.72 -36.03 -7.49
CA GLU A 1088 28.33 -35.62 -8.85
C GLU A 1088 27.09 -34.71 -8.80
N ALA A 1089 27.15 -33.64 -7.99
CA ALA A 1089 26.03 -32.74 -7.71
C ALA A 1089 26.41 -31.24 -7.73
N GLU A 1090 27.56 -30.89 -8.31
CA GLU A 1090 28.05 -29.50 -8.45
C GLU A 1090 28.26 -29.08 -9.92
N ALA A 1091 27.80 -29.90 -10.88
CA ALA A 1091 28.04 -29.74 -12.32
C ALA A 1091 26.74 -29.67 -13.17
N SER A 1092 25.64 -29.18 -12.59
CA SER A 1092 24.31 -29.14 -13.25
C SER A 1092 23.67 -27.75 -13.30
N PHE A 1093 24.49 -26.69 -13.28
CA PHE A 1093 24.05 -25.29 -13.47
C PHE A 1093 24.62 -24.64 -14.75
N ALA A 1094 25.19 -25.44 -15.65
CA ALA A 1094 25.85 -24.99 -16.88
C ALA A 1094 25.31 -25.67 -18.16
N ALA A 1095 24.02 -26.06 -18.16
CA ALA A 1095 23.40 -26.88 -19.21
C ALA A 1095 22.15 -26.24 -19.87
N LEU A 1096 22.07 -24.91 -19.88
CA LEU A 1096 21.07 -24.13 -20.64
C LEU A 1096 21.75 -23.07 -21.54
N GLY A 1097 22.94 -23.38 -22.05
CA GLY A 1097 23.81 -22.44 -22.77
C GLY A 1097 24.49 -23.02 -24.02
N SER A 1098 23.81 -23.92 -24.75
CA SER A 1098 24.41 -24.60 -25.91
C SER A 1098 23.40 -25.07 -26.97
N TRP A 1099 22.56 -24.16 -27.48
CA TRP A 1099 21.77 -24.41 -28.70
C TRP A 1099 21.78 -23.20 -29.67
N ALA A 1100 22.95 -22.59 -29.81
CA ALA A 1100 23.18 -21.43 -30.69
C ALA A 1100 24.60 -21.39 -31.31
N ALA A 1101 25.25 -22.55 -31.52
CA ALA A 1101 26.58 -22.63 -32.15
C ALA A 1101 26.91 -24.04 -32.70
N ASP A 1102 26.31 -24.45 -33.82
CA ASP A 1102 26.91 -25.47 -34.72
C ASP A 1102 26.24 -25.50 -36.12
N ALA A 1103 26.31 -24.35 -36.82
CA ALA A 1103 25.77 -24.19 -38.18
C ALA A 1103 26.66 -23.29 -39.07
N SER A 1104 27.98 -23.33 -38.88
CA SER A 1104 28.90 -22.34 -39.45
C SER A 1104 30.31 -22.86 -39.77
N ALA A 1105 30.43 -24.01 -40.45
CA ALA A 1105 31.74 -24.61 -40.77
C ALA A 1105 31.86 -25.35 -42.12
N SER A 1106 31.62 -24.67 -43.26
CA SER A 1106 32.15 -25.16 -44.56
C SER A 1106 32.38 -24.06 -45.63
N ALA A 1107 33.66 -23.74 -45.83
CA ALA A 1107 34.29 -23.25 -47.08
C ALA A 1107 33.62 -22.16 -47.95
N SER A 1108 34.33 -21.03 -48.10
CA SER A 1108 34.43 -20.36 -49.41
C SER A 1108 35.44 -21.11 -50.31
N PRO A 1109 35.36 -20.96 -51.64
CA PRO A 1109 36.31 -20.04 -52.29
C PRO A 1109 35.71 -19.18 -53.41
N GLU A 1110 36.49 -18.23 -53.91
CA GLU A 1110 36.11 -17.34 -55.03
C GLU A 1110 36.00 -18.06 -56.40
N ARG A 1111 35.35 -17.34 -57.36
CA ARG A 1111 35.92 -16.95 -58.68
C ARG A 1111 35.24 -17.46 -59.98
N LYS A 1112 34.37 -16.60 -60.55
CA LYS A 1112 34.01 -16.45 -62.00
C LYS A 1112 33.36 -17.67 -62.70
N GLU A 1113 32.20 -17.57 -63.38
CA GLU A 1113 32.06 -16.91 -64.69
C GLU A 1113 30.60 -16.50 -65.10
N ARG A 1114 30.40 -15.20 -65.30
CA ARG A 1114 30.12 -14.55 -66.61
C ARG A 1114 29.18 -15.26 -67.65
N LYS A 1115 27.91 -14.84 -67.77
CA LYS A 1115 27.24 -14.28 -69.02
C LYS A 1115 25.69 -14.19 -68.90
N GLY A 1116 25.07 -13.30 -69.72
CA GLY A 1116 23.63 -13.31 -70.04
C GLY A 1116 22.70 -12.54 -69.09
N ARG A 1117 22.73 -11.20 -68.92
CA ARG A 1117 22.72 -10.06 -69.88
C ARG A 1117 21.32 -9.65 -70.41
N LYS A 1118 20.77 -8.60 -69.77
CA LYS A 1118 19.93 -7.47 -70.27
C LYS A 1118 18.39 -7.48 -70.10
N LYS A 1119 17.96 -6.40 -69.42
CA LYS A 1119 16.94 -5.39 -69.77
C LYS A 1119 15.47 -5.53 -69.28
N ARG A 1120 15.19 -4.75 -68.22
CA ARG A 1120 14.30 -3.57 -68.20
C ARG A 1120 12.98 -3.61 -69.01
N ALA A 1121 11.88 -3.72 -68.25
CA ALA A 1121 10.96 -2.61 -67.91
C ALA A 1121 9.76 -2.24 -68.81
N ALA A 1122 8.68 -1.91 -68.09
CA ALA A 1122 7.63 -0.92 -68.36
C ALA A 1122 6.40 -1.30 -69.23
N ALA A 1123 5.27 -1.39 -68.51
CA ALA A 1123 4.00 -0.68 -68.73
C ALA A 1123 2.90 -1.17 -69.71
N SER A 1124 1.70 -1.26 -69.11
CA SER A 1124 0.37 -0.88 -69.60
C SER A 1124 -0.40 -1.70 -70.65
N ALA A 1125 -1.69 -1.89 -70.31
CA ALA A 1125 -2.90 -1.79 -71.13
C ALA A 1125 -3.46 -3.01 -71.91
N ALA A 1126 -4.69 -3.37 -71.50
CA ALA A 1126 -5.91 -3.54 -72.30
C ALA A 1126 -6.28 -4.88 -73.02
N GLU A 1127 -7.57 -5.22 -72.82
CA GLU A 1127 -8.57 -5.83 -73.73
C GLU A 1127 -8.51 -7.32 -74.16
N ASP A 1128 -9.50 -8.07 -73.61
CA ASP A 1128 -10.50 -8.95 -74.27
C ASP A 1128 -10.05 -10.22 -75.07
N VAL A 1129 -10.87 -11.26 -75.34
CA VAL A 1129 -12.35 -11.41 -75.51
C VAL A 1129 -12.87 -12.82 -75.12
N GLY A 1130 -14.03 -12.89 -74.45
CA GLY A 1130 -15.03 -14.00 -74.58
C GLY A 1130 -14.84 -15.31 -73.77
N PHE A 1131 -15.85 -16.19 -73.62
CA PHE A 1131 -17.20 -16.30 -74.23
C PHE A 1131 -18.21 -17.04 -73.30
N TYR A 1132 -19.45 -16.52 -73.13
CA TYR A 1132 -20.78 -17.21 -72.99
C TYR A 1132 -21.01 -18.34 -71.93
N THR A 1133 -22.17 -18.60 -71.31
CA THR A 1133 -23.53 -17.99 -71.10
C THR A 1133 -24.25 -18.81 -69.99
N GLY A 1134 -25.31 -18.38 -69.30
CA GLY A 1134 -26.07 -17.11 -69.33
C GLY A 1134 -27.43 -17.22 -68.58
N GLU A 1135 -28.14 -16.09 -68.49
CA GLU A 1135 -29.56 -15.89 -68.11
C GLU A 1135 -30.01 -16.22 -66.65
N GLY A 1136 -30.85 -15.40 -65.98
CA GLY A 1136 -31.49 -14.14 -66.39
C GLY A 1136 -32.08 -13.33 -65.22
N SER A 1137 -32.52 -12.09 -65.49
CA SER A 1137 -33.05 -11.11 -64.52
C SER A 1137 -34.38 -10.49 -65.07
N PRO A 1138 -34.77 -9.18 -65.06
CA PRO A 1138 -34.11 -7.91 -64.66
C PRO A 1138 -34.98 -6.94 -63.78
N PHE A 1139 -34.46 -5.71 -63.59
CA PHE A 1139 -35.13 -4.40 -63.36
C PHE A 1139 -35.08 -3.66 -61.99
N SER A 1140 -34.71 -2.38 -62.14
CA SER A 1140 -34.77 -1.19 -61.28
C SER A 1140 -35.37 -0.03 -62.15
N PRO A 1141 -35.49 1.27 -61.75
CA PRO A 1141 -35.05 1.96 -60.52
C PRO A 1141 -36.08 2.96 -59.89
N SER A 1142 -35.58 3.85 -59.03
CA SER A 1142 -36.06 5.14 -58.43
C SER A 1142 -36.98 6.08 -59.24
N PRO A 1143 -37.53 7.22 -58.69
CA PRO A 1143 -37.60 7.76 -57.30
C PRO A 1143 -39.01 8.34 -56.91
N GLU A 1144 -39.05 9.24 -55.89
CA GLU A 1144 -39.94 10.43 -55.70
C GLU A 1144 -41.02 10.50 -54.59
N THR A 1145 -40.94 11.61 -53.83
CA THR A 1145 -41.96 12.45 -53.16
C THR A 1145 -42.92 11.93 -52.06
N SER A 1146 -43.40 12.89 -51.25
CA SER A 1146 -44.35 12.74 -50.12
C SER A 1146 -45.80 13.06 -50.55
N PRO A 1147 -46.80 12.88 -49.65
CA PRO A 1147 -47.25 14.06 -48.87
C PRO A 1147 -47.69 13.78 -47.43
N GLU A 1148 -47.91 14.85 -46.67
CA GLU A 1148 -48.53 14.92 -45.34
C GLU A 1148 -50.08 14.86 -45.42
N TYR A 1149 -50.78 14.49 -44.33
CA TYR A 1149 -51.54 15.43 -43.45
C TYR A 1149 -52.65 14.78 -42.57
N HIS A 1150 -52.97 15.48 -41.47
CA HIS A 1150 -54.23 15.47 -40.69
C HIS A 1150 -54.59 14.23 -39.83
N THR A 1151 -55.18 14.33 -38.62
CA THR A 1151 -55.09 15.22 -37.42
C THR A 1151 -56.22 14.80 -36.45
N GLU A 1152 -56.05 14.90 -35.12
CA GLU A 1152 -56.86 15.81 -34.26
C GLU A 1152 -56.70 15.66 -32.72
N TYR A 1153 -57.07 16.75 -32.03
CA TYR A 1153 -57.45 16.95 -30.61
C TYR A 1153 -56.48 16.71 -29.43
N HIS A 1154 -55.79 17.79 -29.08
CA HIS A 1154 -55.41 18.22 -27.72
C HIS A 1154 -56.65 18.78 -26.95
N PRO A 1155 -56.65 18.92 -25.60
CA PRO A 1155 -55.93 20.00 -24.86
C PRO A 1155 -55.36 19.49 -23.50
N SER A 1156 -54.71 20.24 -22.60
CA SER A 1156 -53.78 21.40 -22.58
C SER A 1156 -53.06 21.28 -21.20
N TYR A 1157 -52.47 22.23 -20.43
CA TYR A 1157 -52.12 23.66 -20.37
C TYR A 1157 -51.10 23.74 -19.17
N ALA A 1158 -50.30 24.76 -18.83
CA ALA A 1158 -49.94 26.09 -19.35
C ALA A 1158 -48.67 26.55 -18.57
N ASP A 1159 -47.88 27.57 -18.89
CA ASP A 1159 -47.42 28.28 -20.11
C ASP A 1159 -46.39 29.32 -19.62
N TYR A 1160 -45.28 29.63 -20.33
CA TYR A 1160 -44.67 30.99 -20.38
C TYR A 1160 -43.47 31.11 -21.36
N THR A 1161 -43.46 32.20 -22.14
CA THR A 1161 -42.41 32.65 -23.07
C THR A 1161 -41.59 33.82 -22.42
N ASP A 1162 -40.69 34.60 -23.05
CA ASP A 1162 -40.43 34.92 -24.47
C ASP A 1162 -39.06 35.62 -24.69
N HIS A 1163 -38.84 36.04 -25.95
CA HIS A 1163 -37.87 37.01 -26.52
C HIS A 1163 -36.57 36.43 -27.13
N THR A 1164 -36.34 36.36 -28.45
CA THR A 1164 -36.46 37.34 -29.60
C THR A 1164 -35.35 38.41 -29.63
N SER A 1165 -34.66 38.75 -30.73
CA SER A 1165 -34.70 38.29 -32.15
C SER A 1165 -33.61 38.98 -33.01
N GLY A 1166 -33.29 38.44 -34.20
CA GLY A 1166 -32.60 39.15 -35.31
C GLY A 1166 -31.23 38.54 -35.70
N ALA A 1167 -30.90 38.03 -36.90
CA ALA A 1167 -31.41 38.06 -38.29
C ALA A 1167 -30.65 38.97 -39.28
N PHE A 1168 -29.53 38.44 -39.83
CA PHE A 1168 -28.87 38.75 -41.12
C PHE A 1168 -27.93 37.56 -41.46
N GLY A 1169 -27.49 37.28 -42.69
CA GLY A 1169 -27.74 38.01 -43.93
C GLY A 1169 -27.17 37.43 -45.25
N GLY A 1170 -26.68 36.19 -45.32
CA GLY A 1170 -26.49 35.43 -46.58
C GLY A 1170 -25.17 35.55 -47.38
N ALA A 1171 -24.92 34.47 -48.16
CA ALA A 1171 -23.99 34.30 -49.29
C ALA A 1171 -22.46 34.34 -49.07
N GLY A 1172 -21.75 33.51 -49.86
CA GLY A 1172 -20.30 33.62 -50.11
C GLY A 1172 -19.47 32.36 -49.79
N TYR A 1173 -19.35 31.44 -50.75
CA TYR A 1173 -18.13 30.64 -50.86
C TYR A 1173 -17.04 31.51 -51.48
N ASP A 1174 -15.87 31.60 -50.85
CA ASP A 1174 -14.64 31.92 -51.58
C ASP A 1174 -13.44 31.23 -50.90
N VAL A 1175 -12.45 30.82 -51.68
CA VAL A 1175 -11.33 29.99 -51.23
C VAL A 1175 -10.05 30.81 -51.29
N GLN A 1176 -9.56 31.24 -50.12
CA GLN A 1176 -8.21 31.79 -49.98
C GLN A 1176 -7.43 31.07 -48.88
N ALA A 1177 -6.31 30.46 -49.29
CA ALA A 1177 -5.40 29.79 -48.38
C ALA A 1177 -4.43 30.78 -47.76
N THR A 1178 -4.38 30.82 -46.43
CA THR A 1178 -3.25 31.30 -45.64
C THR A 1178 -2.82 30.19 -44.69
N GLY A 1179 -1.52 29.91 -44.62
CA GLY A 1179 -1.03 28.67 -44.01
C GLY A 1179 -0.98 28.70 -42.49
N GLN A 1180 -1.53 27.67 -41.85
CA GLN A 1180 -1.13 27.23 -40.51
C GLN A 1180 -0.13 26.08 -40.64
N ALA A 1181 0.89 26.07 -39.77
CA ALA A 1181 1.89 25.01 -39.76
C ALA A 1181 1.45 23.87 -38.83
N ASN A 1182 1.07 22.73 -39.42
CA ASN A 1182 0.88 21.49 -38.66
C ASN A 1182 2.24 20.88 -38.30
N TYR A 1183 2.38 20.40 -37.07
CA TYR A 1183 3.50 19.55 -36.67
C TYR A 1183 3.21 18.10 -37.09
N ASP A 1184 3.71 17.69 -38.26
CA ASP A 1184 3.63 16.29 -38.71
C ASP A 1184 4.56 15.40 -37.88
N TYR A 1185 3.99 14.49 -37.10
CA TYR A 1185 4.71 13.33 -36.55
C TYR A 1185 4.90 12.28 -37.66
N GLY A 1186 6.11 12.24 -38.21
CA GLY A 1186 6.41 11.45 -39.41
C GLY A 1186 6.43 9.94 -39.20
N TYR A 1187 5.42 9.23 -39.72
CA TYR A 1187 5.48 7.79 -39.96
C TYR A 1187 6.42 7.48 -41.15
N PRO A 1188 7.41 6.59 -41.01
CA PRO A 1188 8.12 6.02 -42.15
C PRO A 1188 7.21 5.04 -42.90
N SER A 1189 7.09 5.19 -44.22
CA SER A 1189 6.43 4.19 -45.08
C SER A 1189 7.47 3.22 -45.66
N GLY A 1190 7.18 1.92 -45.59
CA GLY A 1190 8.08 0.83 -46.02
C GLY A 1190 7.49 -0.55 -45.82
#